data_AF-A0A6N9B573-F1
#
_entry.id   AF-A0A6N9B573-F1
#
_cell.length_a   1.000
_cell.length_b   1.000
_cell.length_c   1.000
_cell.angle_alpha   90.00
_cell.angle_beta   90.00
_cell.angle_gamma   90.00
#
_symmetry.space_group_name_H-M   'P 1'
#
loop_
_entity.id
_entity.type
_entity.pdbx_description
1 polymer ?
#
loop_
_entity_poly.entity_id
_entity_poly.type
_entity_poly.pdbx_seq_one_letter_code
_entity_poly.pdbx_strand_id
1 'polypeptide(L)'
;MNFRPSTAGCADPDLQVQHSGIRLFPLVMRYAIPSLIFTLICVCIVESISAQTSRNPHGIRFRQVTDAGFTRVVTNSPVIDYFSDEQTFSGGIAAGDYDQDGDVDLYVVGRPVNPNHLYQNQGDGTFREIGQEMGVDLRHWGSGPAWGDIDGDGDLDLFVGTIERGFYRLFENRVNEEEGRFVDITEESGLIIQSTNTVSALFYDYNVDGYMDLFLSHWGNVYDPRVDTETLFRNNGDNTFTSVSVETGLAAVLTRETHDWSFTPNLSDIDGDGDADLLMSADFGTSEIFRNNGDGTFHRITNKDVVRDQFGMGGAVADYNNDGKMDWFVTSIYNLEFREGQWFGNRLYQNFGGGNFGDATDHAGVADGAWGWGTCAADFDHDGFVDIAQVNGWPQRDAVGKDYTYIPVRFWRHLGTNHASFEEIAGLVGIHDTGEGRGIACFDADQDGDLDVVIMNMSQNHVVYFRNDTSNDHNYLYVKLEGLTENRHGVGARIKVITENGSQIRDLGGSNNYASHNPLQAHFGLGTATTVDIEVLWPDQTTTTFENAPINDVVTVRQTEAATRLVVNGGTGTGGYEEGDEVEVVARDPDRGYHFSHWTSSGGGSFSDIYSATTVFTMPASSVSVTAHYLPGVGPDDDVSVARRWNEVLLEAIRNDYARPTVHARNLFHMSAAMYDAWASFADREQTWLLGTSQSGISCDWERQDDELSDEEISRMRDESVSFAAYRLIIHRFHESIGANPTLRDAETLMDFLNYDSTNLSTDWESGSAAELGNHIAECYIRFGGSDGANEENDYANIAYEPVNPPLRPEFPGNPDIVDLNRWQPLRLEEFIDQAGNPSEEQPDFLSPEWGIVVPFALKEEDLTIYERDDFEYWVFHDPGGPPKFDGLFFEEYKWGFSLVSTWSAHLDPTDGILIDISPASLGNIQEYPISSEYDTYDQFYDYLEGGDPSQGYTSNPVTGEPYEAQLVPRGDYTRVLAEFWADGPDSETPPGHWFVIMNEVNDHPLLERRMEGLGSELEMLEWDAKAYFALGGAMHDAAITAWGIKGWYDYLRPISAIRAMADRGQSSDSELDSYHVDGIPLVDGLIELVDEEDDLAGNQGEHVGKIKVLGWRGPDYIEDPAEDVAGVGWILAENWWPYQRPTFVTPPFAGFVSGHSTYSRSAAEVLTALTGSAYFPGGMSQFEIEANEFLVFEDGPSVDMVLQWATYYDAADQCSLSRIWGGIHPPADDIPGRRIGIDIGKDAFDLARRYFAGEVREED
;
A
#
# COMPACT_ATOMS: atom_id res chain seq x y z
N MET A 1 -10.65 52.04 -5.33
CA MET A 1 -11.80 52.59 -6.06
C MET A 1 -13.06 52.09 -5.35
N ASN A 2 -13.80 52.99 -4.67
CA ASN A 2 -15.18 53.41 -5.02
C ASN A 2 -16.25 52.34 -4.64
N PHE A 3 -17.25 52.48 -3.76
CA PHE A 3 -17.90 53.54 -2.93
C PHE A 3 -18.71 52.76 -1.84
N ARG A 4 -18.54 52.96 -0.51
CA ARG A 4 -19.20 53.93 0.41
C ARG A 4 -20.66 53.62 0.89
N PRO A 5 -21.06 54.12 2.09
CA PRO A 5 -21.73 53.38 3.20
C PRO A 5 -22.93 54.15 3.84
N SER A 6 -23.44 53.74 5.03
CA SER A 6 -24.15 54.62 6.00
C SER A 6 -24.50 53.89 7.33
N THR A 7 -23.91 54.19 8.50
CA THR A 7 -24.20 55.24 9.56
C THR A 7 -25.38 54.90 10.48
N ALA A 8 -25.41 55.16 11.81
CA ALA A 8 -24.91 56.25 12.69
C ALA A 8 -24.86 55.76 14.17
N GLY A 9 -24.05 56.27 15.13
CA GLY A 9 -23.91 57.63 15.71
C GLY A 9 -24.52 57.62 17.15
N CYS A 10 -24.01 58.19 18.27
CA CYS A 10 -23.14 59.32 18.66
C CYS A 10 -22.61 59.03 20.11
N ALA A 11 -21.68 59.73 20.79
CA ALA A 11 -21.33 61.15 20.85
C ALA A 11 -19.97 61.37 21.60
N ASP A 12 -19.35 62.54 21.35
CA ASP A 12 -18.26 63.21 22.10
C ASP A 12 -18.77 64.64 22.44
N PRO A 13 -18.22 65.45 23.41
CA PRO A 13 -16.99 66.25 23.15
C PRO A 13 -16.13 66.76 24.36
N ASP A 14 -14.88 67.20 24.04
CA ASP A 14 -14.10 68.39 24.54
C ASP A 14 -13.26 68.33 25.87
N LEU A 15 -12.03 68.90 26.06
CA LEU A 15 -11.07 69.76 25.31
C LEU A 15 -9.72 69.93 26.12
N GLN A 16 -8.55 69.90 25.44
CA GLN A 16 -7.33 70.79 25.55
C GLN A 16 -6.42 70.86 26.83
N VAL A 17 -5.08 71.12 26.86
CA VAL A 17 -3.98 71.48 25.89
C VAL A 17 -2.59 71.60 26.62
N GLN A 18 -1.47 71.37 25.87
CA GLN A 18 -0.05 71.86 26.04
C GLN A 18 0.89 71.28 27.15
N HIS A 19 2.23 71.15 27.01
CA HIS A 19 3.24 71.60 26.03
C HIS A 19 4.58 70.81 26.18
N SER A 20 5.25 70.51 25.05
CA SER A 20 6.71 70.48 24.75
C SER A 20 7.76 69.81 25.67
N GLY A 21 8.56 68.90 25.09
CA GLY A 21 9.83 68.38 25.64
C GLY A 21 11.08 69.18 25.26
N ILE A 22 12.26 68.71 25.68
CA ILE A 22 13.62 69.02 25.14
C ILE A 22 14.63 67.94 25.59
N ARG A 23 15.70 67.80 24.78
CA ARG A 23 16.65 66.70 24.55
C ARG A 23 18.08 66.91 25.13
N LEU A 24 18.77 65.78 25.37
CA LEU A 24 20.20 65.38 25.10
C LEU A 24 21.43 65.88 25.95
N PHE A 25 22.16 64.89 26.53
CA PHE A 25 23.64 64.59 26.64
C PHE A 25 24.63 65.54 27.44
N PRO A 26 25.88 65.13 27.78
CA PRO A 26 26.36 64.03 28.66
C PRO A 26 27.59 64.42 29.57
N LEU A 27 28.30 63.42 30.15
CA LEU A 27 29.76 63.34 30.52
C LEU A 27 30.25 63.44 32.02
N VAL A 28 30.79 62.29 32.49
CA VAL A 28 32.09 62.00 33.16
C VAL A 28 32.47 62.46 34.61
N MET A 29 32.77 61.41 35.42
CA MET A 29 33.65 61.20 36.61
C MET A 29 34.40 62.35 37.32
N ARG A 30 34.41 62.32 38.67
CA ARG A 30 35.56 61.89 39.53
C ARG A 30 35.26 61.89 41.05
N TYR A 31 35.97 60.98 41.73
CA TYR A 31 35.95 60.51 43.14
C TYR A 31 36.21 61.55 44.26
N ALA A 32 35.64 61.30 45.47
CA ALA A 32 36.36 61.18 46.75
C ALA A 32 35.43 60.83 47.95
N ILE A 33 35.78 59.78 48.70
CA ILE A 33 35.24 59.27 50.00
C ILE A 33 36.19 59.86 51.10
N PRO A 34 35.80 60.15 52.39
CA PRO A 34 35.38 59.11 53.33
C PRO A 34 34.46 59.40 54.54
N SER A 35 33.76 58.31 54.90
CA SER A 35 33.51 57.75 56.24
C SER A 35 32.86 58.61 57.32
N LEU A 36 31.58 58.37 57.63
CA LEU A 36 31.11 57.89 58.95
C LEU A 36 29.58 57.63 59.04
N ILE A 37 28.93 57.05 58.02
CA ILE A 37 27.49 56.66 58.12
C ILE A 37 27.29 55.37 57.33
N PHE A 38 27.75 54.23 57.85
CA PHE A 38 27.49 52.93 57.21
C PHE A 38 27.19 51.78 58.19
N THR A 39 27.03 52.06 59.49
CA THR A 39 26.85 50.99 60.49
C THR A 39 25.47 51.00 61.16
N LEU A 40 24.58 51.94 60.82
CA LEU A 40 23.21 51.96 61.36
C LEU A 40 22.08 51.83 60.33
N ILE A 41 22.37 51.69 59.04
CA ILE A 41 21.35 51.47 57.99
C ILE A 41 21.34 50.01 57.49
N CYS A 42 22.34 49.19 57.82
CA CYS A 42 22.39 47.78 57.41
C CYS A 42 21.58 46.81 58.28
N VAL A 43 20.97 47.22 59.40
CA VAL A 43 20.19 46.30 60.26
C VAL A 43 18.68 46.36 59.99
N CYS A 44 18.15 47.45 59.43
CA CYS A 44 16.72 47.55 59.10
C CYS A 44 16.37 47.29 57.64
N ILE A 45 17.35 47.03 56.75
CA ILE A 45 17.09 46.64 55.35
C ILE A 45 17.25 45.12 55.14
N VAL A 46 17.91 44.41 56.06
CA VAL A 46 18.08 42.94 55.95
C VAL A 46 16.85 42.19 56.47
N GLU A 47 16.08 42.73 57.41
CA GLU A 47 14.82 42.11 57.87
C GLU A 47 13.62 42.40 56.94
N SER A 48 13.72 43.37 56.02
CA SER A 48 12.66 43.63 55.02
C SER A 48 12.90 42.94 53.68
N ILE A 49 14.14 42.57 53.37
CA ILE A 49 14.49 41.84 52.13
C ILE A 49 14.47 40.32 52.35
N SER A 50 14.56 39.83 53.58
CA SER A 50 14.42 38.39 53.89
C SER A 50 12.97 37.89 54.01
N ALA A 51 11.96 38.76 53.88
CA ALA A 51 10.54 38.38 53.98
C ALA A 51 9.76 38.54 52.65
N GLN A 52 10.44 38.85 51.54
CA GLN A 52 9.83 39.01 50.22
C GLN A 52 10.43 38.09 49.13
N THR A 53 11.24 37.09 49.52
CA THR A 53 11.80 36.08 48.59
C THR A 53 11.25 34.67 48.83
N SER A 54 9.97 34.51 49.20
CA SER A 54 9.39 33.16 49.38
C SER A 54 7.91 33.01 49.04
N ARG A 55 7.39 33.73 48.06
CA ARG A 55 6.14 33.30 47.40
C ARG A 55 6.40 33.27 45.90
N ASN A 56 6.49 32.07 45.34
CA ASN A 56 6.33 31.91 43.90
C ASN A 56 4.91 32.41 43.58
N PRO A 57 4.73 33.47 42.76
CA PRO A 57 3.39 33.96 42.45
C PRO A 57 2.57 32.99 41.58
N HIS A 58 3.18 31.92 41.05
CA HIS A 58 2.58 30.99 40.09
C HIS A 58 2.09 29.65 40.67
N GLY A 59 2.23 29.38 41.97
CA GLY A 59 1.70 28.16 42.60
C GLY A 59 2.54 26.88 42.41
N ILE A 60 3.11 26.63 41.23
CA ILE A 60 3.88 25.40 40.88
C ILE A 60 5.37 25.51 41.21
N ARG A 61 6.03 24.42 41.60
CA ARG A 61 7.50 24.36 41.76
C ARG A 61 8.08 22.99 41.47
N PHE A 62 8.91 22.89 40.43
CA PHE A 62 9.74 21.72 40.15
C PHE A 62 11.15 21.85 40.69
N ARG A 63 11.74 20.71 40.99
CA ARG A 63 13.14 20.55 41.37
C ARG A 63 13.74 19.37 40.61
N GLN A 64 14.82 19.63 39.87
CA GLN A 64 15.61 18.56 39.28
C GLN A 64 16.25 17.68 40.36
N VAL A 65 16.01 16.37 40.31
CA VAL A 65 16.60 15.37 41.22
C VAL A 65 17.72 14.65 40.48
N THR A 66 18.94 14.70 41.02
CA THR A 66 20.13 14.14 40.35
C THR A 66 20.58 12.78 40.89
N ASP A 67 20.15 12.43 42.10
CA ASP A 67 20.56 11.23 42.84
C ASP A 67 19.40 10.23 42.99
N ALA A 68 18.54 10.11 41.98
CA ALA A 68 17.35 9.24 41.97
C ALA A 68 17.63 7.79 41.50
N GLY A 69 18.90 7.38 41.38
CA GLY A 69 19.25 6.00 41.00
C GLY A 69 19.33 5.70 39.50
N PHE A 70 19.04 6.68 38.63
CA PHE A 70 19.25 6.54 37.18
C PHE A 70 20.73 6.37 36.81
N THR A 71 21.03 5.35 36.00
CA THR A 71 22.39 5.06 35.55
C THR A 71 22.84 6.10 34.52
N ARG A 72 23.90 6.85 34.83
CA ARG A 72 24.50 7.80 33.89
C ARG A 72 25.72 7.18 33.21
N VAL A 73 25.64 6.93 31.91
CA VAL A 73 26.83 6.52 31.15
C VAL A 73 27.62 7.76 30.76
N VAL A 74 28.75 8.00 31.44
CA VAL A 74 29.74 9.01 31.05
C VAL A 74 30.65 8.40 29.98
N THR A 75 30.24 8.42 28.71
CA THR A 75 31.16 8.15 27.61
C THR A 75 32.12 9.34 27.49
N ASN A 76 33.36 9.16 27.96
CA ASN A 76 34.46 10.14 27.82
C ASN A 76 34.98 10.27 26.37
N SER A 77 34.16 9.97 25.37
CA SER A 77 34.54 10.06 23.96
C SER A 77 33.73 11.18 23.30
N PRO A 78 34.36 12.18 22.66
CA PRO A 78 33.66 13.12 21.80
C PRO A 78 33.33 12.37 20.52
N VAL A 79 32.39 11.42 20.60
CA VAL A 79 31.77 10.95 19.37
C VAL A 79 30.75 12.02 19.04
N ILE A 80 31.18 12.96 18.20
CA ILE A 80 30.25 13.63 17.30
C ILE A 80 29.82 12.51 16.36
N ASP A 81 28.88 11.67 16.78
CA ASP A 81 28.25 10.75 15.84
C ASP A 81 27.36 11.64 14.98
N TYR A 82 27.70 11.71 13.69
CA TYR A 82 26.76 12.14 12.67
C TYR A 82 25.70 11.05 12.60
N PHE A 83 24.68 11.15 13.44
CA PHE A 83 23.48 10.34 13.28
C PHE A 83 22.83 10.70 11.94
N SER A 84 22.32 9.70 11.24
CA SER A 84 21.34 9.93 10.19
C SER A 84 20.13 10.66 10.78
N ASP A 85 19.35 11.36 9.97
CA ASP A 85 18.16 12.05 10.49
C ASP A 85 17.20 11.03 11.13
N GLU A 86 17.11 9.83 10.55
CA GLU A 86 16.35 8.68 11.05
C GLU A 86 16.78 8.26 12.46
N GLN A 87 18.08 8.08 12.69
CA GLN A 87 18.62 7.70 14.01
C GLN A 87 18.28 8.74 15.09
N THR A 88 18.09 10.00 14.70
CA THR A 88 17.70 11.04 15.66
C THR A 88 16.23 10.97 16.07
N PHE A 89 15.38 10.18 15.39
CA PHE A 89 13.99 9.92 15.79
C PHE A 89 13.88 8.88 16.91
N SER A 90 14.86 7.96 17.01
CA SER A 90 14.88 6.93 18.05
C SER A 90 14.78 7.50 19.46
N GLY A 91 14.05 6.82 20.34
CA GLY A 91 13.92 7.20 21.74
C GLY A 91 12.62 6.69 22.35
N GLY A 92 12.33 7.16 23.56
CA GLY A 92 11.07 6.84 24.20
C GLY A 92 11.18 6.41 25.66
N ILE A 93 10.07 6.58 26.37
CA ILE A 93 9.87 6.15 27.75
C ILE A 93 8.46 5.59 27.92
N ALA A 94 8.34 4.43 28.56
CA ALA A 94 7.07 3.80 28.88
C ALA A 94 6.95 3.68 30.40
N ALA A 95 5.92 4.30 30.98
CA ALA A 95 5.66 4.27 32.42
C ALA A 95 4.54 3.27 32.73
N GLY A 96 4.75 2.37 33.69
CA GLY A 96 3.79 1.32 34.04
C GLY A 96 4.21 0.57 35.32
N ASP A 97 3.23 0.05 36.06
CA ASP A 97 3.40 -0.74 37.29
C ASP A 97 3.52 -2.22 36.88
N TYR A 98 4.71 -2.65 36.43
CA TYR A 98 4.89 -3.95 35.77
C TYR A 98 4.90 -5.14 36.74
N ASP A 99 5.19 -4.89 38.03
CA ASP A 99 5.23 -5.91 39.08
C ASP A 99 4.07 -5.83 40.09
N GLN A 100 3.10 -4.94 39.84
CA GLN A 100 1.88 -4.74 40.62
C GLN A 100 2.15 -4.39 42.10
N ASP A 101 3.28 -3.75 42.41
CA ASP A 101 3.59 -3.32 43.77
C ASP A 101 2.93 -1.97 44.16
N GLY A 102 2.36 -1.29 43.17
CA GLY A 102 1.65 -0.02 43.32
C GLY A 102 2.50 1.20 42.97
N ASP A 103 3.80 1.03 42.76
CA ASP A 103 4.73 2.05 42.29
C ASP A 103 4.82 2.05 40.76
N VAL A 104 4.83 3.23 40.13
CA VAL A 104 5.00 3.31 38.67
C VAL A 104 6.47 3.19 38.31
N ASP A 105 6.80 2.21 37.48
CA ASP A 105 8.15 1.94 36.95
C ASP A 105 8.36 2.55 35.56
N LEU A 106 9.61 2.49 35.07
CA LEU A 106 9.99 3.09 33.79
C LEU A 106 10.81 2.14 32.92
N TYR A 107 10.37 1.91 31.69
CA TYR A 107 11.22 1.40 30.62
C TYR A 107 11.74 2.55 29.76
N VAL A 108 13.06 2.61 29.56
CA VAL A 108 13.72 3.70 28.82
C VAL A 108 14.64 3.12 27.76
N VAL A 109 14.45 3.57 26.52
CA VAL A 109 15.30 3.19 25.39
C VAL A 109 16.70 3.76 25.54
N GLY A 110 17.74 2.94 25.32
CA GLY A 110 19.14 3.31 25.54
C GLY A 110 19.98 3.61 24.28
N ARG A 111 19.68 2.97 23.13
CA ARG A 111 20.42 2.95 21.84
C ARG A 111 21.49 1.83 21.72
N PRO A 112 22.22 1.64 20.58
CA PRO A 112 23.19 0.54 20.47
C PRO A 112 24.35 0.57 21.50
N VAL A 113 24.74 1.76 21.96
CA VAL A 113 25.87 1.94 22.89
C VAL A 113 25.48 1.71 24.35
N ASN A 114 24.29 2.16 24.76
CA ASN A 114 23.74 1.99 26.10
C ASN A 114 22.52 1.08 26.01
N PRO A 115 22.48 -0.04 26.76
CA PRO A 115 21.31 -0.92 26.66
C PRO A 115 20.04 -0.17 27.09
N ASN A 116 18.88 -0.64 26.65
CA ASN A 116 17.61 -0.23 27.22
C ASN A 116 17.59 -0.57 28.73
N HIS A 117 16.82 0.19 29.49
CA HIS A 117 16.79 0.11 30.95
C HIS A 117 15.37 -0.05 31.44
N LEU A 118 15.15 -1.00 32.35
CA LEU A 118 13.96 -1.07 33.20
C LEU A 118 14.35 -0.54 34.58
N TYR A 119 13.67 0.50 35.04
CA TYR A 119 13.90 1.17 36.31
C TYR A 119 12.74 0.90 37.26
N GLN A 120 12.97 0.04 38.24
CA GLN A 120 12.02 -0.26 39.30
C GLN A 120 11.97 0.91 40.30
N ASN A 121 10.80 1.53 40.48
CA ASN A 121 10.59 2.54 41.49
C ASN A 121 10.63 1.91 42.89
N GLN A 122 11.00 2.69 43.91
CA GLN A 122 11.14 2.23 45.30
C GLN A 122 10.13 2.91 46.23
N GLY A 123 9.19 3.68 45.68
CA GLY A 123 8.11 4.37 46.38
C GLY A 123 8.54 5.60 47.16
N ASP A 124 9.74 6.12 46.90
CA ASP A 124 10.27 7.35 47.51
C ASP A 124 10.90 8.32 46.49
N GLY A 125 10.56 8.14 45.20
CA GLY A 125 11.12 8.90 44.08
C GLY A 125 12.54 8.48 43.71
N THR A 126 13.01 7.32 44.18
CA THR A 126 14.26 6.69 43.76
C THR A 126 14.01 5.40 42.99
N PHE A 127 14.91 5.10 42.05
CA PHE A 127 14.77 4.00 41.10
C PHE A 127 15.97 3.05 41.15
N ARG A 128 15.72 1.77 40.87
CA ARG A 128 16.72 0.72 40.73
C ARG A 128 16.71 0.18 39.30
N GLU A 129 17.84 0.23 38.61
CA GLU A 129 17.98 -0.35 37.27
C GLU A 129 18.04 -1.89 37.34
N ILE A 130 17.19 -2.56 36.56
CA ILE A 130 16.97 -4.02 36.57
C ILE A 130 16.83 -4.64 35.17
N GLY A 131 17.08 -3.89 34.09
CA GLY A 131 16.81 -4.36 32.73
C GLY A 131 17.50 -5.69 32.40
N GLN A 132 18.76 -5.85 32.82
CA GLN A 132 19.49 -7.10 32.63
C GLN A 132 18.97 -8.25 33.51
N GLU A 133 18.50 -7.95 34.72
CA GLU A 133 17.92 -8.94 35.63
C GLU A 133 16.63 -9.53 35.03
N MET A 134 15.84 -8.67 34.38
CA MET A 134 14.55 -9.01 33.78
C MET A 134 14.61 -9.45 32.32
N GLY A 135 15.78 -9.36 31.67
CA GLY A 135 16.00 -9.86 30.31
C GLY A 135 15.64 -8.89 29.18
N VAL A 136 15.49 -7.60 29.48
CA VAL A 136 14.98 -6.56 28.55
C VAL A 136 16.03 -5.48 28.21
N ASP A 137 17.32 -5.76 28.45
CA ASP A 137 18.47 -4.84 28.22
C ASP A 137 18.94 -4.77 26.76
N LEU A 138 17.99 -4.56 25.83
CA LEU A 138 18.24 -4.55 24.38
C LEU A 138 19.27 -3.50 23.96
N ARG A 139 20.10 -3.84 22.96
CA ARG A 139 21.12 -2.95 22.37
C ARG A 139 20.87 -2.77 20.88
N HIS A 140 20.02 -1.81 20.55
CA HIS A 140 19.60 -1.49 19.19
C HIS A 140 19.15 -0.04 19.10
N TRP A 141 18.77 0.43 17.91
CA TRP A 141 18.03 1.67 17.72
C TRP A 141 16.56 1.46 18.07
N GLY A 142 16.28 1.23 19.36
CA GLY A 142 14.92 1.04 19.84
C GLY A 142 14.10 2.33 19.71
N SER A 143 12.79 2.18 19.57
CA SER A 143 11.86 3.32 19.60
C SER A 143 10.48 2.88 20.07
N GLY A 144 9.73 3.81 20.65
CA GLY A 144 8.32 3.62 20.98
C GLY A 144 8.03 2.42 21.87
N PRO A 145 8.66 2.29 23.06
CA PRO A 145 8.25 1.26 24.00
C PRO A 145 6.80 1.49 24.46
N ALA A 146 6.03 0.42 24.61
CA ALA A 146 4.64 0.47 25.05
C ALA A 146 4.31 -0.69 25.98
N TRP A 147 3.59 -0.39 27.06
CA TRP A 147 2.99 -1.39 27.96
C TRP A 147 1.57 -1.73 27.51
N GLY A 148 1.21 -3.00 27.53
CA GLY A 148 -0.15 -3.50 27.29
C GLY A 148 -0.31 -4.91 27.84
N ASP A 149 -1.51 -5.29 28.26
CA ASP A 149 -1.84 -6.66 28.71
C ASP A 149 -2.41 -7.42 27.52
N ILE A 150 -1.57 -8.20 26.83
CA ILE A 150 -1.92 -8.77 25.52
C ILE A 150 -2.67 -10.10 25.64
N ASP A 151 -2.59 -10.77 26.79
CA ASP A 151 -3.18 -12.09 27.03
C ASP A 151 -4.29 -12.07 28.11
N GLY A 152 -4.55 -10.92 28.73
CA GLY A 152 -5.62 -10.71 29.70
C GLY A 152 -5.31 -11.28 31.08
N ASP A 153 -4.05 -11.56 31.40
CA ASP A 153 -3.67 -12.11 32.71
C ASP A 153 -3.55 -11.04 33.82
N GLY A 154 -3.52 -9.77 33.42
CA GLY A 154 -3.40 -8.59 34.27
C GLY A 154 -1.98 -8.06 34.49
N ASP A 155 -0.95 -8.77 34.04
CA ASP A 155 0.43 -8.31 34.00
C ASP A 155 0.66 -7.46 32.74
N LEU A 156 1.49 -6.41 32.84
CA LEU A 156 1.78 -5.55 31.69
C LEU A 156 2.94 -6.12 30.86
N ASP A 157 2.68 -6.45 29.61
CA ASP A 157 3.65 -6.88 28.59
C ASP A 157 4.31 -5.69 27.89
N LEU A 158 5.46 -5.95 27.28
CA LEU A 158 6.30 -4.90 26.71
C LEU A 158 6.55 -5.09 25.21
N PHE A 159 6.09 -4.13 24.41
CA PHE A 159 6.54 -3.97 23.03
C PHE A 159 7.69 -2.96 22.94
N VAL A 160 8.67 -3.22 22.07
CA VAL A 160 9.75 -2.29 21.71
C VAL A 160 9.98 -2.29 20.20
N GLY A 161 9.66 -1.17 19.56
CA GLY A 161 9.89 -0.92 18.13
C GLY A 161 11.35 -0.58 17.81
N THR A 162 11.63 -0.21 16.55
CA THR A 162 13.00 0.03 16.09
C THR A 162 13.10 0.93 14.85
N ILE A 163 14.25 1.57 14.69
CA ILE A 163 14.64 2.42 13.56
C ILE A 163 15.77 1.72 12.76
N GLU A 164 15.87 2.00 11.45
CA GLU A 164 16.86 1.46 10.50
C GLU A 164 16.83 -0.08 10.35
N ARG A 165 15.64 -0.69 10.21
CA ARG A 165 15.45 -2.16 10.07
C ARG A 165 16.16 -2.95 11.17
N GLY A 166 16.19 -2.41 12.38
CA GLY A 166 16.58 -3.15 13.56
C GLY A 166 15.59 -4.27 13.87
N PHE A 167 15.84 -4.98 14.97
CA PHE A 167 14.90 -5.99 15.45
C PHE A 167 13.95 -5.36 16.47
N TYR A 168 12.64 -5.50 16.27
CA TYR A 168 11.60 -5.22 17.26
C TYR A 168 11.42 -6.40 18.20
N ARG A 169 10.74 -6.18 19.33
CA ARG A 169 10.46 -7.22 20.32
C ARG A 169 9.09 -7.06 20.95
N LEU A 170 8.41 -8.19 21.14
CA LEU A 170 7.25 -8.32 22.02
C LEU A 170 7.63 -9.28 23.16
N PHE A 171 7.47 -8.82 24.40
CA PHE A 171 7.81 -9.57 25.60
C PHE A 171 6.58 -9.80 26.47
N GLU A 172 6.32 -11.07 26.77
CA GLU A 172 5.32 -11.49 27.74
C GLU A 172 5.88 -11.36 29.18
N ASN A 173 5.11 -10.78 30.09
CA ASN A 173 5.50 -10.52 31.47
C ASN A 173 5.20 -11.71 32.38
N ARG A 174 6.21 -12.54 32.64
CA ARG A 174 6.12 -13.69 33.57
C ARG A 174 6.86 -13.44 34.89
N VAL A 175 6.92 -12.18 35.34
CA VAL A 175 7.64 -11.81 36.58
C VAL A 175 6.96 -12.38 37.83
N ASN A 176 5.64 -12.54 37.81
CA ASN A 176 4.87 -13.12 38.90
C ASN A 176 4.83 -14.66 38.90
N GLU A 177 5.46 -15.30 37.91
CA GLU A 177 5.54 -16.77 37.77
C GLU A 177 6.81 -17.39 38.37
N GLU A 178 6.99 -18.72 38.19
CA GLU A 178 8.20 -19.43 38.68
C GLU A 178 9.51 -18.93 38.01
N GLU A 179 9.45 -18.40 36.79
CA GLU A 179 10.61 -17.90 36.05
C GLU A 179 11.11 -16.53 36.52
N GLY A 180 10.20 -15.63 36.93
CA GLY A 180 10.52 -14.32 37.49
C GLY A 180 11.19 -13.34 36.51
N ARG A 181 10.76 -13.27 35.24
CA ARG A 181 11.32 -12.43 34.17
C ARG A 181 10.38 -12.29 32.96
N PHE A 182 10.73 -11.43 32.00
CA PHE A 182 10.08 -11.34 30.70
C PHE A 182 10.52 -12.46 29.72
N VAL A 183 9.63 -12.86 28.82
CA VAL A 183 9.87 -13.86 27.76
C VAL A 183 9.63 -13.25 26.38
N ASP A 184 10.59 -13.39 25.46
CA ASP A 184 10.48 -12.93 24.07
C ASP A 184 9.59 -13.87 23.26
N ILE A 185 8.42 -13.38 22.84
CA ILE A 185 7.42 -14.14 22.07
C ILE A 185 7.29 -13.64 20.62
N THR A 186 8.26 -12.86 20.14
CA THR A 186 8.15 -12.16 18.85
C THR A 186 7.84 -13.12 17.69
N GLU A 187 8.53 -14.27 17.60
CA GLU A 187 8.31 -15.26 16.53
C GLU A 187 6.96 -16.00 16.70
N GLU A 188 6.59 -16.31 17.94
CA GLU A 188 5.36 -17.05 18.28
C GLU A 188 4.10 -16.20 18.07
N SER A 189 4.23 -14.88 18.21
CA SER A 189 3.14 -13.91 18.01
C SER A 189 2.74 -13.71 16.55
N GLY A 190 3.53 -14.21 15.59
CA GLY A 190 3.28 -13.99 14.15
C GLY A 190 3.45 -12.53 13.69
N LEU A 191 3.90 -11.61 14.56
CA LEU A 191 4.17 -10.22 14.18
C LEU A 191 5.27 -10.15 13.13
N ILE A 192 4.93 -9.65 11.95
CA ILE A 192 5.84 -9.35 10.85
C ILE A 192 5.77 -7.84 10.57
N ILE A 193 6.87 -7.13 10.80
CA ILE A 193 7.00 -5.70 10.51
C ILE A 193 8.17 -5.53 9.54
N GLN A 194 7.86 -5.13 8.31
CA GLN A 194 8.79 -4.88 7.22
C GLN A 194 9.19 -3.41 7.12
N SER A 195 8.41 -2.51 7.74
CA SER A 195 8.70 -1.09 7.79
C SER A 195 10.11 -0.80 8.28
N THR A 196 10.77 0.15 7.61
CA THR A 196 12.17 0.49 7.90
C THR A 196 12.32 1.17 9.26
N ASN A 197 11.34 1.96 9.67
CA ASN A 197 11.39 2.72 10.92
C ASN A 197 10.01 2.70 11.59
N THR A 198 9.91 2.08 12.76
CA THR A 198 8.75 2.13 13.66
C THR A 198 9.04 3.13 14.77
N VAL A 199 8.26 4.21 14.84
CA VAL A 199 8.57 5.38 15.70
C VAL A 199 7.87 5.29 17.04
N SER A 200 6.53 5.20 17.04
CA SER A 200 5.71 5.06 18.25
C SER A 200 4.82 3.83 18.17
N ALA A 201 4.49 3.28 19.34
CA ALA A 201 3.56 2.18 19.52
C ALA A 201 2.52 2.52 20.59
N LEU A 202 1.33 1.93 20.51
CA LEU A 202 0.23 2.06 21.45
C LEU A 202 -0.57 0.76 21.49
N PHE A 203 -0.93 0.28 22.67
CA PHE A 203 -1.93 -0.76 22.85
C PHE A 203 -3.31 -0.14 23.10
N TYR A 204 -4.31 -0.59 22.35
CA TYR A 204 -5.70 -0.13 22.48
C TYR A 204 -6.65 -1.16 21.84
N ASP A 205 -7.76 -1.47 22.50
CA ASP A 205 -8.82 -2.34 21.98
C ASP A 205 -9.76 -1.51 21.07
N TYR A 206 -9.51 -1.53 19.76
CA TYR A 206 -10.21 -0.63 18.82
C TYR A 206 -11.55 -1.18 18.35
N ASN A 207 -11.75 -2.50 18.41
CA ASN A 207 -12.95 -3.20 17.96
C ASN A 207 -13.85 -3.63 19.14
N VAL A 208 -13.39 -3.42 20.37
CA VAL A 208 -14.06 -3.72 21.64
C VAL A 208 -14.32 -5.22 21.81
N ASP A 209 -13.40 -6.05 21.33
CA ASP A 209 -13.46 -7.51 21.50
C ASP A 209 -12.83 -7.98 22.83
N GLY A 210 -12.19 -7.07 23.55
CA GLY A 210 -11.56 -7.26 24.84
C GLY A 210 -10.05 -7.45 24.77
N TYR A 211 -9.48 -7.75 23.61
CA TYR A 211 -8.04 -7.96 23.46
C TYR A 211 -7.34 -6.65 23.06
N MET A 212 -6.12 -6.43 23.58
CA MET A 212 -5.36 -5.23 23.24
C MET A 212 -4.74 -5.36 21.85
N ASP A 213 -5.14 -4.48 20.93
CA ASP A 213 -4.55 -4.38 19.59
C ASP A 213 -3.34 -3.43 19.59
N LEU A 214 -2.44 -3.61 18.62
CA LEU A 214 -1.19 -2.85 18.53
C LEU A 214 -1.25 -1.84 17.38
N PHE A 215 -1.23 -0.56 17.73
CA PHE A 215 -1.08 0.56 16.79
C PHE A 215 0.38 0.96 16.70
N LEU A 216 0.87 1.09 15.46
CA LEU A 216 2.22 1.52 15.13
C LEU A 216 2.19 2.78 14.25
N SER A 217 3.31 3.48 14.23
CA SER A 217 3.56 4.59 13.31
C SER A 217 4.94 4.41 12.70
N HIS A 218 5.09 4.84 11.45
CA HIS A 218 6.28 4.63 10.67
C HIS A 218 6.74 5.88 9.95
N TRP A 219 8.05 5.94 9.66
CA TRP A 219 8.63 7.05 8.92
C TRP A 219 9.57 6.56 7.82
N GLY A 220 9.38 7.03 6.59
CA GLY A 220 10.22 6.72 5.43
C GLY A 220 9.52 5.90 4.35
N ASN A 221 10.31 5.27 3.47
CA ASN A 221 9.79 4.44 2.38
C ASN A 221 8.97 3.26 2.92
N VAL A 222 7.76 3.14 2.38
CA VAL A 222 6.89 1.98 2.53
C VAL A 222 7.30 0.96 1.48
N TYR A 223 7.44 -0.29 1.88
CA TYR A 223 7.82 -1.37 0.97
C TYR A 223 6.72 -1.60 -0.09
N ASP A 224 5.45 -1.53 0.30
CA ASP A 224 4.30 -1.43 -0.61
C ASP A 224 3.07 -0.78 0.08
N PRO A 225 2.69 0.46 -0.26
CA PRO A 225 1.52 1.15 0.32
C PRO A 225 0.17 0.53 -0.07
N ARG A 226 0.13 -0.38 -1.06
CA ARG A 226 -1.07 -1.10 -1.50
C ARG A 226 -1.28 -2.43 -0.77
N VAL A 227 -0.26 -2.96 -0.08
CA VAL A 227 -0.30 -4.29 0.57
C VAL A 227 -0.52 -4.19 2.07
N ASP A 228 0.20 -3.31 2.77
CA ASP A 228 -0.03 -3.02 4.19
C ASP A 228 0.84 -1.87 4.70
N THR A 229 0.28 -0.96 5.49
CA THR A 229 1.06 0.07 6.20
C THR A 229 1.56 -0.39 7.55
N GLU A 230 1.16 -1.58 8.01
CA GLU A 230 1.55 -2.17 9.30
C GLU A 230 1.20 -1.24 10.49
N THR A 231 0.23 -0.34 10.29
CA THR A 231 -0.21 0.67 11.27
C THR A 231 -1.07 0.04 12.36
N LEU A 232 -1.83 -1.01 12.03
CA LEU A 232 -2.74 -1.65 12.98
C LEU A 232 -2.64 -3.18 12.88
N PHE A 233 -2.29 -3.80 14.00
CA PHE A 233 -2.28 -5.24 14.19
C PHE A 233 -3.40 -5.63 15.16
N ARG A 234 -4.35 -6.43 14.68
CA ARG A 234 -5.42 -7.02 15.50
C ARG A 234 -4.87 -8.19 16.31
N ASN A 235 -5.16 -8.23 17.60
CA ASN A 235 -4.86 -9.39 18.45
C ASN A 235 -5.93 -10.47 18.24
N ASN A 236 -5.52 -11.68 17.89
CA ASN A 236 -6.44 -12.78 17.57
C ASN A 236 -7.00 -13.50 18.82
N GLY A 237 -6.55 -13.12 20.02
CA GLY A 237 -6.98 -13.73 21.30
C GLY A 237 -6.27 -15.04 21.64
N ASP A 238 -5.23 -15.41 20.88
CA ASP A 238 -4.40 -16.59 21.09
C ASP A 238 -2.90 -16.24 21.12
N ASN A 239 -2.59 -14.99 21.50
CA ASN A 239 -1.27 -14.36 21.52
C ASN A 239 -0.65 -14.17 20.12
N THR A 240 -1.40 -14.38 19.04
CA THR A 240 -0.98 -14.03 17.68
C THR A 240 -1.62 -12.73 17.19
N PHE A 241 -0.94 -12.05 16.27
CA PHE A 241 -1.40 -10.80 15.67
C PHE A 241 -1.52 -10.90 14.15
N THR A 242 -2.56 -10.25 13.62
CA THR A 242 -2.80 -10.12 12.17
C THR A 242 -2.74 -8.65 11.80
N SER A 243 -1.94 -8.27 10.81
CA SER A 243 -2.01 -6.91 10.29
C SER A 243 -3.33 -6.70 9.54
N VAL A 244 -4.03 -5.62 9.89
CA VAL A 244 -5.37 -5.31 9.36
C VAL A 244 -5.42 -3.89 8.78
N SER A 245 -4.29 -3.24 8.52
CA SER A 245 -4.29 -1.84 8.04
C SER A 245 -5.00 -1.68 6.69
N VAL A 246 -4.96 -2.70 5.81
CA VAL A 246 -5.73 -2.71 4.56
C VAL A 246 -7.21 -2.96 4.82
N GLU A 247 -7.55 -4.01 5.57
CA GLU A 247 -8.94 -4.38 5.91
C GLU A 247 -9.69 -3.21 6.57
N THR A 248 -9.00 -2.48 7.45
CA THR A 248 -9.54 -1.34 8.19
C THR A 248 -9.54 -0.03 7.39
N GLY A 249 -8.94 0.02 6.20
CA GLY A 249 -8.90 1.21 5.34
C GLY A 249 -7.85 2.27 5.75
N LEU A 250 -6.99 1.97 6.72
CA LEU A 250 -5.90 2.88 7.14
C LEU A 250 -4.77 2.94 6.10
N ALA A 251 -4.46 1.81 5.46
CA ALA A 251 -3.30 1.66 4.57
C ALA A 251 -3.35 2.59 3.34
N ALA A 252 -4.51 2.65 2.69
CA ALA A 252 -4.72 3.41 1.45
C ALA A 252 -4.62 4.93 1.63
N VAL A 253 -4.49 5.41 2.87
CA VAL A 253 -4.85 6.79 3.23
C VAL A 253 -3.75 7.50 4.03
N LEU A 254 -2.95 6.73 4.79
CA LEU A 254 -1.82 7.24 5.58
C LEU A 254 -0.57 7.48 4.74
N THR A 255 -0.40 6.72 3.66
CA THR A 255 0.76 6.83 2.78
C THR A 255 0.50 7.84 1.67
N ARG A 256 1.54 8.54 1.27
CA ARG A 256 1.51 9.41 0.10
C ARG A 256 2.58 8.94 -0.86
N GLU A 257 2.17 8.57 -2.07
CA GLU A 257 3.02 7.91 -3.06
C GLU A 257 3.56 6.59 -2.47
N THR A 258 4.79 6.59 -1.95
CA THR A 258 5.47 5.44 -1.32
C THR A 258 6.08 5.77 0.03
N HIS A 259 5.67 6.87 0.68
CA HIS A 259 6.20 7.29 1.97
C HIS A 259 5.14 7.31 3.08
N ASP A 260 5.53 6.83 4.26
CA ASP A 260 4.83 7.05 5.52
C ASP A 260 5.54 8.14 6.32
N TRP A 261 4.78 9.06 6.90
CA TRP A 261 5.25 10.18 7.71
C TRP A 261 4.59 10.23 9.09
N SER A 262 3.96 9.13 9.51
CA SER A 262 3.29 9.03 10.80
C SER A 262 4.29 9.00 11.96
N PHE A 263 3.95 9.68 13.06
CA PHE A 263 4.83 9.74 14.23
C PHE A 263 4.16 9.35 15.55
N THR A 264 2.91 9.76 15.80
CA THR A 264 2.26 9.46 17.07
C THR A 264 0.79 9.13 16.85
N PRO A 265 0.37 7.86 17.09
CA PRO A 265 -1.04 7.50 17.16
C PRO A 265 -1.63 7.90 18.51
N ASN A 266 -2.81 8.51 18.49
CA ASN A 266 -3.64 8.78 19.65
C ASN A 266 -5.05 8.23 19.43
N LEU A 267 -5.63 7.55 20.42
CA LEU A 267 -6.98 7.00 20.35
C LEU A 267 -7.88 7.67 21.39
N SER A 268 -9.03 8.19 20.97
CA SER A 268 -10.06 8.78 21.82
C SER A 268 -11.39 8.85 21.08
N ASP A 269 -12.50 8.61 21.76
CA ASP A 269 -13.86 8.81 21.23
C ASP A 269 -14.15 10.32 21.10
N ILE A 270 -13.86 10.92 19.95
CA ILE A 270 -13.95 12.37 19.72
C ILE A 270 -15.35 12.82 19.30
N ASP A 271 -16.24 11.90 18.94
CA ASP A 271 -17.59 12.21 18.50
C ASP A 271 -18.71 11.73 19.42
N GLY A 272 -18.38 10.90 20.41
CA GLY A 272 -19.27 10.45 21.46
C GLY A 272 -20.13 9.26 21.05
N ASP A 273 -19.74 8.50 20.03
CA ASP A 273 -20.46 7.31 19.58
C ASP A 273 -20.08 6.02 20.32
N GLY A 274 -18.96 6.05 21.06
CA GLY A 274 -18.50 4.98 21.93
C GLY A 274 -17.40 4.11 21.34
N ASP A 275 -17.01 4.34 20.08
CA ASP A 275 -15.85 3.71 19.46
C ASP A 275 -14.69 4.72 19.40
N ALA A 276 -13.45 4.25 19.56
CA ALA A 276 -12.30 5.16 19.63
C ALA A 276 -11.83 5.56 18.23
N ASP A 277 -11.66 6.85 18.02
CA ASP A 277 -11.15 7.43 16.77
C ASP A 277 -9.64 7.63 16.83
N LEU A 278 -8.97 7.50 15.69
CA LEU A 278 -7.51 7.62 15.57
C LEU A 278 -7.13 9.05 15.15
N LEU A 279 -6.33 9.71 15.98
CA LEU A 279 -5.67 10.98 15.72
C LEU A 279 -4.17 10.70 15.48
N MET A 280 -3.72 10.84 14.24
CA MET A 280 -2.35 10.50 13.83
C MET A 280 -1.54 11.78 13.59
N SER A 281 -0.54 12.04 14.45
CA SER A 281 0.43 13.12 14.22
C SER A 281 1.37 12.74 13.09
N ALA A 282 1.65 13.65 12.16
CA ALA A 282 2.49 13.39 10.98
C ALA A 282 3.51 14.49 10.68
N ASP A 283 4.73 14.07 10.28
CA ASP A 283 5.85 14.95 9.97
C ASP A 283 5.56 15.81 8.74
N PHE A 284 5.60 15.25 7.53
CA PHE A 284 5.29 16.04 6.34
C PHE A 284 3.80 15.99 6.02
N GLY A 285 3.30 17.04 5.37
CA GLY A 285 1.87 17.19 5.11
C GLY A 285 1.15 17.79 6.32
N THR A 286 0.06 17.16 6.73
CA THR A 286 -0.69 17.53 7.93
C THR A 286 -1.01 16.27 8.70
N SER A 287 -1.10 16.38 10.03
CA SER A 287 -1.65 15.33 10.87
C SER A 287 -3.08 14.95 10.41
N GLU A 288 -3.45 13.69 10.60
CA GLU A 288 -4.67 13.10 10.03
C GLU A 288 -5.60 12.58 11.14
N ILE A 289 -6.92 12.63 10.89
CA ILE A 289 -7.98 12.19 11.79
C ILE A 289 -8.79 11.11 11.06
N PHE A 290 -8.94 9.96 11.71
CA PHE A 290 -9.67 8.81 11.20
C PHE A 290 -10.80 8.48 12.17
N ARG A 291 -12.03 8.54 11.66
CA ARG A 291 -13.20 8.12 12.42
C ARG A 291 -13.33 6.60 12.36
N ASN A 292 -13.52 5.96 13.49
CA ASN A 292 -13.91 4.56 13.56
C ASN A 292 -15.40 4.44 13.16
N ASN A 293 -15.71 3.52 12.26
CA ASN A 293 -17.06 3.35 11.73
C ASN A 293 -17.96 2.49 12.65
N GLY A 294 -17.39 1.91 13.70
CA GLY A 294 -18.05 0.96 14.58
C GLY A 294 -18.17 -0.45 13.98
N ASP A 295 -17.64 -0.69 12.78
CA ASP A 295 -17.55 -1.99 12.10
C ASP A 295 -16.11 -2.53 12.01
N GLY A 296 -15.19 -1.93 12.79
CA GLY A 296 -13.77 -2.25 12.75
C GLY A 296 -13.00 -1.57 11.63
N THR A 297 -13.66 -0.76 10.78
CA THR A 297 -12.98 0.04 9.75
C THR A 297 -12.87 1.52 10.15
N PHE A 298 -11.97 2.23 9.48
CA PHE A 298 -11.73 3.64 9.65
C PHE A 298 -11.96 4.41 8.35
N HIS A 299 -12.42 5.64 8.44
CA HIS A 299 -12.36 6.58 7.33
C HIS A 299 -11.77 7.92 7.75
N ARG A 300 -10.96 8.49 6.86
CA ARG A 300 -10.35 9.80 7.09
C ARG A 300 -11.40 10.91 7.05
N ILE A 301 -11.46 11.69 8.13
CA ILE A 301 -12.34 12.87 8.26
C ILE A 301 -11.57 14.19 8.38
N THR A 302 -10.25 14.17 8.17
CA THR A 302 -9.38 15.34 8.30
C THR A 302 -9.87 16.54 7.47
N ASN A 303 -10.20 17.62 8.16
CA ASN A 303 -10.42 18.91 7.52
C ASN A 303 -9.08 19.66 7.40
N LYS A 304 -8.48 19.60 6.21
CA LYS A 304 -7.19 20.26 5.90
C LYS A 304 -7.26 21.79 5.92
N ASP A 305 -8.45 22.38 6.07
CA ASP A 305 -8.58 23.81 6.36
C ASP A 305 -8.36 24.19 7.83
N VAL A 306 -8.45 23.19 8.71
CA VAL A 306 -8.29 23.34 10.16
C VAL A 306 -7.00 22.66 10.61
N VAL A 307 -6.84 21.37 10.32
CA VAL A 307 -5.66 20.59 10.69
C VAL A 307 -4.55 20.94 9.70
N ARG A 308 -3.54 21.66 10.20
CA ARG A 308 -2.50 22.35 9.43
C ARG A 308 -1.19 22.51 10.22
N ASP A 309 -0.91 21.62 11.17
CA ASP A 309 0.29 21.68 12.02
C ASP A 309 1.56 21.79 11.18
N GLN A 310 1.70 20.94 10.15
CA GLN A 310 2.92 20.75 9.37
C GLN A 310 4.10 20.40 10.31
N PHE A 311 4.78 19.28 10.09
CA PHE A 311 5.82 18.78 11.00
C PHE A 311 5.25 18.42 12.37
N GLY A 312 4.10 17.75 12.41
CA GLY A 312 3.51 17.23 13.63
C GLY A 312 4.32 16.05 14.18
N MET A 313 4.72 16.08 15.44
CA MET A 313 5.54 15.02 16.05
C MET A 313 4.82 14.28 17.15
N GLY A 314 4.69 14.89 18.32
CA GLY A 314 4.00 14.33 19.48
C GLY A 314 2.56 14.82 19.58
N GLY A 315 1.71 14.01 20.18
CA GLY A 315 0.33 14.36 20.51
C GLY A 315 0.03 14.26 22.01
N ALA A 316 -0.97 15.01 22.46
CA ALA A 316 -1.64 14.80 23.74
C ALA A 316 -3.13 15.09 23.59
N VAL A 317 -3.98 14.21 24.12
CA VAL A 317 -5.43 14.34 24.08
C VAL A 317 -5.97 14.63 25.49
N ALA A 318 -6.70 15.72 25.65
CA ALA A 318 -7.28 16.14 26.93
C ALA A 318 -8.45 17.12 26.75
N ASP A 319 -9.46 17.06 27.61
CA ASP A 319 -10.48 18.13 27.75
C ASP A 319 -9.86 19.31 28.51
N TYR A 320 -9.18 20.21 27.80
CA TYR A 320 -8.39 21.28 28.44
C TYR A 320 -9.28 22.39 29.01
N ASN A 321 -10.49 22.56 28.48
CA ASN A 321 -11.41 23.64 28.83
C ASN A 321 -12.57 23.18 29.75
N ASN A 322 -12.62 21.88 30.09
CA ASN A 322 -13.65 21.21 30.87
C ASN A 322 -15.07 21.34 30.25
N ASP A 323 -15.18 21.27 28.91
CA ASP A 323 -16.46 21.30 28.19
C ASP A 323 -17.07 19.91 27.94
N GLY A 324 -16.35 18.85 28.35
CA GLY A 324 -16.74 17.47 28.23
C GLY A 324 -16.40 16.85 26.87
N LYS A 325 -15.51 17.46 26.08
CA LYS A 325 -15.02 16.95 24.81
C LYS A 325 -13.51 16.91 24.81
N MET A 326 -12.96 15.84 24.23
CA MET A 326 -11.52 15.67 24.16
C MET A 326 -10.94 16.53 23.04
N ASP A 327 -9.95 17.36 23.39
CA ASP A 327 -9.21 18.22 22.48
C ASP A 327 -7.84 17.63 22.18
N TRP A 328 -7.19 18.07 21.09
CA TRP A 328 -5.93 17.50 20.63
C TRP A 328 -4.84 18.54 20.51
N PHE A 329 -3.74 18.35 21.24
CA PHE A 329 -2.54 19.17 21.15
C PHE A 329 -1.45 18.42 20.37
N VAL A 330 -0.91 19.05 19.33
CA VAL A 330 0.15 18.50 18.47
C VAL A 330 1.39 19.37 18.57
N THR A 331 2.54 18.78 18.86
CA THR A 331 3.83 19.49 18.84
C THR A 331 4.35 19.61 17.41
N SER A 332 4.99 20.74 17.08
CA SER A 332 5.54 20.99 15.74
C SER A 332 6.71 21.97 15.77
N ILE A 333 7.34 22.19 14.61
CA ILE A 333 8.45 23.12 14.40
C ILE A 333 7.93 24.55 14.27
N TYR A 334 8.26 25.40 15.26
CA TYR A 334 8.02 26.83 15.22
C TYR A 334 9.18 27.58 14.53
N ASN A 335 8.93 28.10 13.32
CA ASN A 335 9.87 28.96 12.62
C ASN A 335 9.16 30.07 11.82
N LEU A 336 9.49 31.33 12.15
CA LEU A 336 8.91 32.54 11.55
C LEU A 336 9.53 32.94 10.19
N GLU A 337 10.55 32.23 9.71
CA GLU A 337 11.33 32.58 8.50
C GLU A 337 10.96 31.78 7.25
N PHE A 338 10.07 30.79 7.36
CA PHE A 338 9.55 30.04 6.20
C PHE A 338 8.47 30.83 5.42
N ARG A 339 8.24 30.45 4.15
CA ARG A 339 7.52 31.25 3.14
C ARG A 339 6.02 31.39 3.41
N GLU A 340 5.43 32.42 2.77
CA GLU A 340 4.00 32.75 2.77
C GLU A 340 3.16 31.53 2.30
N GLY A 341 2.23 31.05 3.16
CA GLY A 341 1.33 29.92 2.87
C GLY A 341 1.57 28.64 3.69
N GLN A 342 2.67 28.55 4.43
CA GLN A 342 2.96 27.47 5.38
C GLN A 342 2.80 27.99 6.82
N TRP A 343 2.16 27.20 7.69
CA TRP A 343 1.92 27.59 9.08
C TRP A 343 2.82 26.76 10.00
N PHE A 344 3.52 27.39 10.94
CA PHE A 344 4.57 26.77 11.74
C PHE A 344 4.29 26.88 13.24
N GLY A 345 4.58 25.81 13.98
CA GLY A 345 4.45 25.73 15.43
C GLY A 345 3.37 24.76 15.88
N ASN A 346 3.36 24.51 17.20
CA ASN A 346 2.40 23.61 17.83
C ASN A 346 0.95 23.97 17.48
N ARG A 347 0.05 22.99 17.58
CA ARG A 347 -1.39 23.17 17.41
C ARG A 347 -2.16 22.73 18.62
N LEU A 348 -3.20 23.50 18.95
CA LEU A 348 -4.26 23.07 19.86
C LEU A 348 -5.58 23.07 19.10
N TYR A 349 -6.05 21.88 18.76
CA TYR A 349 -7.31 21.66 18.06
C TYR A 349 -8.41 21.45 19.10
N GLN A 350 -9.33 22.42 19.20
CA GLN A 350 -10.49 22.32 20.07
C GLN A 350 -11.61 21.54 19.38
N ASN A 351 -12.19 20.56 20.06
CA ASN A 351 -13.28 19.75 19.58
C ASN A 351 -14.63 20.42 19.87
N PHE A 352 -15.42 20.70 18.83
CA PHE A 352 -16.77 21.24 18.96
C PHE A 352 -17.86 20.17 19.01
N GLY A 353 -17.48 18.88 19.00
CA GLY A 353 -18.34 17.70 19.05
C GLY A 353 -18.57 17.11 17.66
N GLY A 354 -18.92 15.82 17.62
CA GLY A 354 -19.09 15.10 16.35
C GLY A 354 -17.79 14.92 15.58
N GLY A 355 -16.64 14.96 16.25
CA GLY A 355 -15.30 14.95 15.64
C GLY A 355 -14.92 16.23 14.89
N ASN A 356 -15.66 17.34 15.07
CA ASN A 356 -15.40 18.59 14.36
C ASN A 356 -14.46 19.51 15.15
N PHE A 357 -13.22 19.64 14.67
CA PHE A 357 -12.20 20.47 15.30
C PHE A 357 -12.15 21.91 14.76
N GLY A 358 -11.65 22.84 15.58
CA GLY A 358 -11.13 24.13 15.14
C GLY A 358 -9.79 24.46 15.78
N ASP A 359 -9.00 25.30 15.11
CA ASP A 359 -7.68 25.72 15.61
C ASP A 359 -7.84 26.82 16.68
N ALA A 360 -7.50 26.49 17.93
CA ALA A 360 -7.50 27.39 19.08
C ALA A 360 -6.10 27.93 19.43
N THR A 361 -5.06 27.55 18.69
CA THR A 361 -3.64 27.73 19.02
C THR A 361 -3.27 29.17 19.39
N ASP A 362 -3.61 30.13 18.53
CA ASP A 362 -3.26 31.54 18.74
C ASP A 362 -4.00 32.17 19.92
N HIS A 363 -5.26 31.74 20.13
CA HIS A 363 -6.04 32.19 21.27
C HIS A 363 -5.48 31.62 22.58
N ALA A 364 -5.09 30.36 22.54
CA ALA A 364 -4.54 29.63 23.66
C ALA A 364 -3.11 30.06 24.02
N GLY A 365 -2.34 30.58 23.05
CA GLY A 365 -0.98 31.10 23.28
C GLY A 365 0.11 30.02 23.30
N VAL A 366 -0.11 28.90 22.62
CA VAL A 366 0.77 27.71 22.68
C VAL A 366 1.61 27.47 21.40
N ALA A 367 1.53 28.37 20.41
CA ALA A 367 2.17 28.20 19.10
C ALA A 367 3.72 28.08 19.15
N ASP A 368 4.39 28.82 20.05
CA ASP A 368 5.86 28.85 20.16
C ASP A 368 6.42 27.67 20.96
N GLY A 369 6.38 26.50 20.34
CA GLY A 369 7.02 25.28 20.83
C GLY A 369 8.52 25.19 20.54
N ALA A 370 9.09 26.08 19.72
CA ALA A 370 10.42 25.92 19.12
C ALA A 370 10.57 24.68 18.20
N TRP A 371 11.12 23.55 18.67
CA TRP A 371 11.17 22.29 17.90
C TRP A 371 10.71 21.18 18.82
N GLY A 372 9.40 20.98 18.86
CA GLY A 372 8.73 20.09 19.80
C GLY A 372 8.83 18.62 19.43
N TRP A 373 8.84 17.76 20.45
CA TRP A 373 8.76 16.30 20.33
C TRP A 373 7.68 15.77 21.28
N GLY A 374 8.04 14.95 22.28
CA GLY A 374 7.12 14.46 23.30
C GLY A 374 6.43 15.58 24.08
N THR A 375 5.17 15.33 24.45
CA THR A 375 4.33 16.24 25.21
C THR A 375 3.45 15.48 26.20
N CYS A 376 3.02 16.15 27.26
CA CYS A 376 2.18 15.58 28.29
C CYS A 376 1.17 16.62 28.76
N ALA A 377 -0.07 16.19 28.96
CA ALA A 377 -1.18 17.04 29.41
C ALA A 377 -1.69 16.54 30.77
N ALA A 378 -1.49 17.34 31.82
CA ALA A 378 -1.88 16.98 33.19
C ALA A 378 -2.06 18.22 34.09
N ASP A 379 -2.73 18.07 35.23
CA ASP A 379 -2.97 19.17 36.19
C ASP A 379 -1.89 19.18 37.29
N PHE A 380 -0.84 19.99 37.16
CA PHE A 380 0.34 19.93 38.05
C PHE A 380 0.22 20.77 39.33
N ASP A 381 -0.76 21.68 39.44
CA ASP A 381 -1.08 22.40 40.69
C ASP A 381 -2.43 22.03 41.30
N HIS A 382 -3.07 21.01 40.77
CA HIS A 382 -4.35 20.48 41.23
C HIS A 382 -5.48 21.51 41.21
N ASP A 383 -5.43 22.49 40.31
CA ASP A 383 -6.40 23.59 40.26
C ASP A 383 -7.69 23.27 39.47
N GLY A 384 -7.74 22.07 38.88
CA GLY A 384 -8.85 21.54 38.10
C GLY A 384 -8.71 21.78 36.59
N PHE A 385 -7.59 22.34 36.13
CA PHE A 385 -7.29 22.56 34.72
C PHE A 385 -6.03 21.85 34.28
N VAL A 386 -6.03 21.37 33.04
CA VAL A 386 -4.90 20.65 32.44
C VAL A 386 -3.86 21.65 31.95
N ASP A 387 -2.62 21.50 32.42
CA ASP A 387 -1.42 22.16 31.91
C ASP A 387 -0.72 21.28 30.86
N ILE A 388 0.25 21.84 30.12
CA ILE A 388 1.00 21.13 29.07
C ILE A 388 2.51 21.24 29.31
N ALA A 389 3.22 20.10 29.31
CA ALA A 389 4.68 20.04 29.34
C ALA A 389 5.22 19.42 28.03
N GLN A 390 6.21 20.06 27.40
CA GLN A 390 6.77 19.64 26.11
C GLN A 390 8.29 19.66 26.11
N VAL A 391 8.89 18.59 25.58
CA VAL A 391 10.34 18.51 25.35
C VAL A 391 10.73 18.99 23.96
N ASN A 392 11.98 19.45 23.82
CA ASN A 392 12.46 20.13 22.61
C ASN A 392 13.87 19.72 22.22
N GLY A 393 14.25 20.09 20.99
CA GLY A 393 15.64 20.18 20.57
C GLY A 393 15.97 19.39 19.30
N TRP A 394 16.94 19.91 18.54
CA TRP A 394 17.47 19.27 17.34
C TRP A 394 18.99 19.43 17.28
N PRO A 395 19.77 18.35 17.06
CA PRO A 395 21.23 18.39 17.09
C PRO A 395 21.85 19.18 15.93
N GLN A 396 21.09 19.40 14.86
CA GLN A 396 21.57 20.03 13.64
C GLN A 396 20.94 21.41 13.44
N ARG A 397 21.45 22.17 12.46
CA ARG A 397 20.77 23.39 12.00
C ARG A 397 19.71 23.00 10.98
N ASP A 398 18.59 23.71 10.98
CA ASP A 398 17.55 23.49 9.99
C ASP A 398 17.98 23.96 8.59
N ALA A 399 17.12 23.73 7.58
CA ALA A 399 17.39 24.08 6.19
C ALA A 399 17.65 25.59 5.95
N VAL A 400 17.21 26.46 6.86
CA VAL A 400 17.43 27.92 6.80
C VAL A 400 18.55 28.40 7.75
N GLY A 401 19.21 27.48 8.45
CA GLY A 401 20.37 27.73 9.29
C GLY A 401 20.06 28.11 10.73
N LYS A 402 18.80 27.99 11.19
CA LYS A 402 18.39 28.20 12.59
C LYS A 402 18.89 27.06 13.46
N ASP A 403 19.26 27.39 14.69
CA ASP A 403 19.95 26.51 15.64
C ASP A 403 19.00 26.14 16.79
N TYR A 404 18.81 24.84 17.01
CA TYR A 404 17.86 24.27 17.97
C TYR A 404 18.55 23.37 19.02
N THR A 405 19.88 23.39 19.12
CA THR A 405 20.66 22.41 19.90
C THR A 405 20.63 22.62 21.43
N TYR A 406 20.06 23.73 21.92
CA TYR A 406 19.96 24.03 23.36
C TYR A 406 18.66 24.77 23.70
N ILE A 407 17.54 24.26 23.20
CA ILE A 407 16.23 24.86 23.39
C ILE A 407 15.61 24.34 24.68
N PRO A 408 15.11 25.22 25.57
CA PRO A 408 14.52 24.79 26.81
C PRO A 408 13.21 24.03 26.59
N VAL A 409 12.92 23.09 27.49
CA VAL A 409 11.57 22.52 27.69
C VAL A 409 10.55 23.65 27.86
N ARG A 410 9.33 23.44 27.32
CA ARG A 410 8.20 24.35 27.51
C ARG A 410 7.23 23.79 28.53
N PHE A 411 6.67 24.67 29.35
CA PHE A 411 5.64 24.31 30.33
C PHE A 411 4.58 25.40 30.31
N TRP A 412 3.40 25.08 29.82
CA TRP A 412 2.27 25.98 29.67
C TRP A 412 1.27 25.73 30.79
N ARG A 413 1.15 26.70 31.69
CA ARG A 413 0.16 26.65 32.76
C ARG A 413 -1.18 27.21 32.27
N HIS A 414 -2.26 26.50 32.52
CA HIS A 414 -3.60 26.96 32.18
C HIS A 414 -4.05 28.12 33.09
N LEU A 415 -4.75 29.11 32.54
CA LEU A 415 -5.16 30.33 33.28
C LEU A 415 -6.62 30.27 33.81
N GLY A 416 -7.27 29.12 33.69
CA GLY A 416 -8.61 28.82 34.22
C GLY A 416 -9.80 29.30 33.39
N THR A 417 -11.00 29.24 33.98
CA THR A 417 -12.34 29.34 33.34
C THR A 417 -12.62 30.53 32.43
N ASN A 418 -11.90 31.65 32.53
CA ASN A 418 -12.22 32.87 31.75
C ASN A 418 -11.28 33.14 30.58
N HIS A 419 -10.26 32.30 30.38
CA HIS A 419 -9.19 32.63 29.45
C HIS A 419 -8.82 31.54 28.43
N ALA A 420 -9.18 30.25 28.62
CA ALA A 420 -8.87 29.16 27.67
C ALA A 420 -7.46 29.31 27.02
N SER A 421 -6.52 29.78 27.83
CA SER A 421 -5.23 30.28 27.39
C SER A 421 -4.20 29.93 28.42
N PHE A 422 -2.98 29.83 27.96
CA PHE A 422 -1.86 29.35 28.73
C PHE A 422 -0.79 30.44 28.90
N GLU A 423 -0.01 30.30 29.95
CA GLU A 423 1.22 31.06 30.15
C GLU A 423 2.42 30.10 30.16
N GLU A 424 3.41 30.34 29.30
CA GLU A 424 4.66 29.57 29.30
C GLU A 424 5.53 30.00 30.49
N ILE A 425 5.80 29.08 31.42
CA ILE A 425 6.43 29.36 32.71
C ILE A 425 7.53 28.36 33.11
N ALA A 426 8.06 27.53 32.20
CA ALA A 426 9.03 26.46 32.53
C ALA A 426 10.17 26.95 33.43
N GLY A 427 10.83 28.04 33.02
CA GLY A 427 11.93 28.63 33.79
C GLY A 427 11.52 29.30 35.10
N LEU A 428 10.24 29.68 35.26
CA LEU A 428 9.72 30.26 36.51
C LEU A 428 9.37 29.17 37.54
N VAL A 429 8.97 27.99 37.07
CA VAL A 429 8.64 26.85 37.93
C VAL A 429 9.84 25.96 38.24
N GLY A 430 10.96 26.11 37.53
CA GLY A 430 12.22 25.43 37.84
C GLY A 430 12.63 24.34 36.84
N ILE A 431 11.92 24.22 35.72
CA ILE A 431 12.29 23.35 34.60
C ILE A 431 13.23 24.14 33.68
N HIS A 432 14.49 23.74 33.66
CA HIS A 432 15.57 24.42 32.91
C HIS A 432 16.32 23.47 31.96
N ASP A 433 15.78 22.28 31.72
CA ASP A 433 16.43 21.34 30.81
C ASP A 433 16.50 21.91 29.39
N THR A 434 17.65 21.73 28.76
CA THR A 434 17.96 22.20 27.39
C THR A 434 18.59 21.07 26.57
N GLY A 435 18.44 19.83 27.03
CA GLY A 435 18.87 18.66 26.27
C GLY A 435 17.98 18.46 25.04
N GLU A 436 18.41 17.59 24.14
CA GLU A 436 17.63 17.15 23.00
C GLU A 436 16.61 16.09 23.44
N GLY A 437 15.48 16.54 24.00
CA GLY A 437 14.45 15.64 24.49
C GLY A 437 13.74 14.90 23.35
N ARG A 438 13.36 13.65 23.60
CA ARG A 438 12.49 12.86 22.72
C ARG A 438 11.24 12.42 23.43
N GLY A 439 11.41 11.65 24.51
CA GLY A 439 10.31 11.11 25.30
C GLY A 439 10.07 11.87 26.61
N ILE A 440 8.81 11.88 27.04
CA ILE A 440 8.36 12.45 28.33
C ILE A 440 7.31 11.54 28.95
N ALA A 441 7.39 11.33 30.26
CA ALA A 441 6.36 10.70 31.08
C ALA A 441 6.04 11.57 32.29
N CYS A 442 4.76 11.67 32.63
CA CYS A 442 4.26 12.38 33.81
C CYS A 442 3.50 11.46 34.74
N PHE A 443 3.98 11.34 35.98
CA PHE A 443 3.38 10.50 37.01
C PHE A 443 3.93 10.90 38.38
N ASP A 444 3.25 10.53 39.45
CA ASP A 444 3.70 10.76 40.83
C ASP A 444 4.69 9.66 41.24
N ALA A 445 5.98 9.98 41.25
CA ALA A 445 7.03 8.98 41.46
C ALA A 445 7.35 8.73 42.94
N ASP A 446 7.02 9.67 43.85
CA ASP A 446 7.24 9.51 45.30
C ASP A 446 5.95 9.38 46.13
N GLN A 447 4.82 9.16 45.45
CA GLN A 447 3.49 8.92 46.01
C GLN A 447 3.01 10.04 46.95
N ASP A 448 3.39 11.29 46.69
CA ASP A 448 3.01 12.42 47.54
C ASP A 448 1.78 13.19 47.03
N GLY A 449 1.28 12.81 45.86
CA GLY A 449 0.07 13.28 45.23
C GLY A 449 0.29 14.21 44.05
N ASP A 450 1.45 14.88 43.96
CA ASP A 450 1.75 15.78 42.85
C ASP A 450 2.49 15.07 41.70
N LEU A 451 2.20 15.50 40.47
CA LEU A 451 2.75 14.84 39.28
C LEU A 451 4.16 15.34 38.98
N ASP A 452 5.08 14.39 38.75
CA ASP A 452 6.44 14.67 38.33
C ASP A 452 6.62 14.64 36.81
N VAL A 453 7.82 15.05 36.36
CA VAL A 453 8.21 14.99 34.93
C VAL A 453 9.52 14.23 34.78
N VAL A 454 9.51 13.15 33.99
CA VAL A 454 10.69 12.40 33.57
C VAL A 454 10.90 12.55 32.08
N ILE A 455 12.11 12.91 31.67
CA ILE A 455 12.50 13.18 30.28
C ILE A 455 13.58 12.19 29.86
N MET A 456 13.36 11.53 28.73
CA MET A 456 14.40 10.84 27.98
C MET A 456 15.06 11.82 27.01
N ASN A 457 16.38 11.92 27.11
CA ASN A 457 17.18 12.94 26.46
C ASN A 457 18.25 12.29 25.58
N MET A 458 18.51 12.90 24.43
CA MET A 458 19.51 12.43 23.48
C MET A 458 20.94 12.90 23.83
N SER A 459 21.10 13.60 24.96
CA SER A 459 22.33 14.23 25.43
C SER A 459 23.09 13.38 26.49
N GLN A 460 24.13 13.95 27.11
CA GLN A 460 24.92 13.26 28.15
C GLN A 460 24.09 12.84 29.38
N ASN A 461 22.99 13.54 29.68
CA ASN A 461 22.07 13.15 30.74
C ASN A 461 20.88 12.44 30.08
N HIS A 462 21.04 11.13 29.84
CA HIS A 462 20.07 10.29 29.14
C HIS A 462 18.66 10.30 29.76
N VAL A 463 18.59 10.36 31.09
CA VAL A 463 17.34 10.51 31.85
C VAL A 463 17.45 11.74 32.75
N VAL A 464 16.43 12.59 32.73
CA VAL A 464 16.31 13.78 33.57
C VAL A 464 14.98 13.74 34.32
N TYR A 465 15.04 13.83 35.65
CA TYR A 465 13.87 13.76 36.53
C TYR A 465 13.66 15.09 37.25
N PHE A 466 12.47 15.66 37.10
CA PHE A 466 11.98 16.84 37.80
C PHE A 466 10.87 16.43 38.74
N ARG A 467 11.17 16.47 40.04
CA ARG A 467 10.15 16.26 41.05
C ARG A 467 9.36 17.53 41.29
N ASN A 468 8.05 17.42 41.36
CA ASN A 468 7.17 18.49 41.77
C ASN A 468 7.25 18.61 43.32
N ASP A 469 7.56 19.81 43.79
CA ASP A 469 7.62 20.13 45.23
C ASP A 469 6.52 21.18 45.50
N THR A 470 5.37 21.06 44.80
CA THR A 470 4.30 22.05 44.87
C THR A 470 3.60 21.95 46.22
N SER A 471 3.31 23.10 46.82
CA SER A 471 2.67 23.14 48.14
C SER A 471 1.54 24.16 48.12
N ASN A 472 0.33 23.65 48.00
CA ASN A 472 -0.92 24.39 48.03
C ASN A 472 -1.93 23.71 48.97
N ASP A 473 -3.16 24.23 49.04
CA ASP A 473 -4.28 23.66 49.80
C ASP A 473 -5.32 22.98 48.89
N HIS A 474 -4.91 22.60 47.68
CA HIS A 474 -5.74 21.85 46.74
C HIS A 474 -5.68 20.35 47.03
N ASN A 475 -6.73 19.65 46.64
CA ASN A 475 -6.87 18.21 46.77
C ASN A 475 -6.71 17.54 45.40
N TYR A 476 -6.39 16.25 45.39
CA TYR A 476 -6.26 15.44 44.18
C TYR A 476 -7.02 14.12 44.31
N LEU A 477 -7.12 13.39 43.20
CA LEU A 477 -7.64 12.02 43.14
C LEU A 477 -6.93 11.27 42.02
N TYR A 478 -6.45 10.06 42.33
CA TYR A 478 -6.06 9.09 41.30
C TYR A 478 -7.14 8.04 41.15
N VAL A 479 -7.44 7.66 39.91
CA VAL A 479 -8.38 6.58 39.59
C VAL A 479 -7.64 5.50 38.81
N LYS A 480 -7.58 4.29 39.38
CA LYS A 480 -7.17 3.04 38.69
C LYS A 480 -8.43 2.24 38.34
N LEU A 481 -8.41 1.56 37.20
CA LEU A 481 -9.51 0.70 36.77
C LEU A 481 -9.11 -0.77 36.88
N GLU A 482 -10.07 -1.61 37.24
CA GLU A 482 -9.99 -3.07 37.16
C GLU A 482 -11.19 -3.56 36.33
N GLY A 483 -10.96 -3.82 35.05
CA GLY A 483 -11.93 -4.37 34.11
C GLY A 483 -12.15 -5.87 34.29
N LEU A 484 -12.88 -6.46 33.35
CA LEU A 484 -12.98 -7.92 33.21
C LEU A 484 -11.71 -8.49 32.55
N THR A 485 -11.63 -9.82 32.45
CA THR A 485 -10.38 -10.56 32.22
C THR A 485 -9.58 -10.09 31.01
N GLU A 486 -10.22 -9.76 29.90
CA GLU A 486 -9.56 -9.49 28.63
C GLU A 486 -8.95 -8.07 28.57
N ASN A 487 -9.69 -7.03 29.01
CA ASN A 487 -9.20 -5.63 29.12
C ASN A 487 -9.14 -5.21 30.59
N ARG A 488 -8.22 -5.84 31.33
CA ARG A 488 -8.19 -5.74 32.80
C ARG A 488 -7.80 -4.35 33.33
N HIS A 489 -7.05 -3.58 32.55
CA HIS A 489 -6.66 -2.21 32.91
C HIS A 489 -7.66 -1.14 32.47
N GLY A 490 -8.76 -1.52 31.79
CA GLY A 490 -9.81 -0.58 31.36
C GLY A 490 -9.32 0.42 30.32
N VAL A 491 -8.40 0.03 29.45
CA VAL A 491 -7.89 0.86 28.35
C VAL A 491 -9.06 1.24 27.45
N GLY A 492 -9.20 2.54 27.18
CA GLY A 492 -10.30 3.14 26.43
C GLY A 492 -11.48 3.61 27.26
N ALA A 493 -11.50 3.36 28.58
CA ALA A 493 -12.56 3.84 29.44
C ALA A 493 -12.53 5.37 29.62
N ARG A 494 -13.71 6.00 29.66
CA ARG A 494 -13.88 7.42 29.98
C ARG A 494 -14.25 7.59 31.45
N ILE A 495 -13.41 8.30 32.19
CA ILE A 495 -13.59 8.57 33.62
C ILE A 495 -14.05 10.01 33.78
N LYS A 496 -15.21 10.18 34.40
CA LYS A 496 -15.78 11.47 34.75
C LYS A 496 -15.80 11.66 36.26
N VAL A 497 -15.17 12.74 36.70
CA VAL A 497 -15.12 13.15 38.10
C VAL A 497 -16.04 14.35 38.31
N ILE A 498 -16.95 14.25 39.28
CA ILE A 498 -17.97 15.27 39.57
C ILE A 498 -17.74 15.83 40.97
N THR A 499 -17.58 17.16 41.07
CA THR A 499 -17.38 17.88 42.33
C THR A 499 -18.37 19.05 42.47
N GLU A 500 -18.33 19.76 43.60
CA GLU A 500 -19.09 21.01 43.74
C GLU A 500 -18.66 22.14 42.78
N ASN A 501 -17.46 22.02 42.18
CA ASN A 501 -16.87 23.04 41.30
C ASN A 501 -17.15 22.80 39.81
N GLY A 502 -17.64 21.61 39.45
CA GLY A 502 -17.85 21.19 38.06
C GLY A 502 -17.47 19.73 37.84
N SER A 503 -17.48 19.31 36.57
CA SER A 503 -17.02 18.00 36.15
C SER A 503 -15.74 18.09 35.33
N GLN A 504 -14.91 17.07 35.43
CA GLN A 504 -13.72 16.85 34.61
C GLN A 504 -13.81 15.46 33.97
N ILE A 505 -13.24 15.29 32.77
CA ILE A 505 -13.14 13.99 32.11
C ILE A 505 -11.69 13.66 31.76
N ARG A 506 -11.35 12.37 31.81
CA ARG A 506 -10.11 11.80 31.30
C ARG A 506 -10.43 10.48 30.63
N ASP A 507 -9.83 10.24 29.47
CA ASP A 507 -9.81 8.91 28.85
C ASP A 507 -8.57 8.17 29.38
N LEU A 508 -8.74 6.88 29.71
CA LEU A 508 -7.65 6.03 30.19
C LEU A 508 -7.00 5.29 29.02
N GLY A 509 -5.69 5.38 28.87
CA GLY A 509 -4.99 4.86 27.67
C GLY A 509 -5.24 5.73 26.43
N GLY A 510 -4.64 5.35 25.29
CA GLY A 510 -4.84 6.04 24.00
C GLY A 510 -4.12 7.40 23.83
N SER A 511 -3.81 8.12 24.92
CA SER A 511 -3.09 9.41 24.89
C SER A 511 -1.56 9.23 24.94
N ASN A 512 -1.01 8.51 23.96
CA ASN A 512 0.45 8.38 23.81
C ASN A 512 1.07 9.68 23.28
N ASN A 513 2.31 9.93 23.64
CA ASN A 513 3.08 11.03 23.07
C ASN A 513 4.26 10.48 22.26
N TYR A 514 5.09 11.36 21.70
CA TYR A 514 6.16 10.95 20.79
C TYR A 514 7.04 9.83 21.39
N ALA A 515 6.93 8.64 20.81
CA ALA A 515 7.61 7.42 21.22
C ALA A 515 7.46 7.06 22.72
N SER A 516 6.44 7.57 23.42
CA SER A 516 6.33 7.45 24.88
C SER A 516 4.88 7.38 25.35
N HIS A 517 4.65 6.81 26.53
CA HIS A 517 3.33 6.86 27.15
C HIS A 517 3.37 6.98 28.67
N ASN A 518 2.29 7.54 29.20
CA ASN A 518 2.02 7.70 30.63
C ASN A 518 1.40 6.41 31.22
N PRO A 519 1.45 6.21 32.55
CA PRO A 519 0.88 5.01 33.17
C PRO A 519 -0.64 4.92 33.02
N LEU A 520 -1.19 3.70 33.12
CA LEU A 520 -2.63 3.40 33.08
C LEU A 520 -3.33 3.78 34.41
N GLN A 521 -3.20 5.06 34.79
CA GLN A 521 -3.92 5.66 35.92
C GLN A 521 -4.30 7.11 35.60
N ALA A 522 -5.51 7.52 35.94
CA ALA A 522 -6.00 8.87 35.68
C ALA A 522 -5.84 9.78 36.91
N HIS A 523 -5.21 10.94 36.71
CA HIS A 523 -5.08 11.99 37.73
C HIS A 523 -6.12 13.11 37.53
N PHE A 524 -6.67 13.57 38.66
CA PHE A 524 -7.57 14.72 38.72
C PHE A 524 -7.15 15.68 39.84
N GLY A 525 -6.88 16.93 39.49
CA GLY A 525 -6.84 18.02 40.47
C GLY A 525 -8.25 18.45 40.85
N LEU A 526 -8.55 18.51 42.15
CA LEU A 526 -9.89 18.80 42.66
C LEU A 526 -10.03 20.24 43.17
N GLY A 527 -8.97 21.05 43.09
CA GLY A 527 -8.91 22.36 43.73
C GLY A 527 -9.24 22.23 45.21
N THR A 528 -10.10 23.09 45.73
CA THR A 528 -10.53 23.00 47.15
C THR A 528 -11.72 22.07 47.38
N ALA A 529 -12.14 21.26 46.39
CA ALA A 529 -13.31 20.40 46.53
C ALA A 529 -13.09 19.31 47.58
N THR A 530 -14.14 18.95 48.32
CA THR A 530 -14.05 17.96 49.41
C THR A 530 -15.01 16.78 49.26
N THR A 531 -15.82 16.79 48.20
CA THR A 531 -16.72 15.69 47.85
C THR A 531 -16.59 15.42 46.38
N VAL A 532 -16.46 14.15 46.03
CA VAL A 532 -16.19 13.72 44.66
C VAL A 532 -16.94 12.42 44.38
N ASP A 533 -17.65 12.40 43.25
CA ASP A 533 -18.28 11.20 42.69
C ASP A 533 -17.56 10.84 41.39
N ILE A 534 -17.44 9.54 41.12
CA ILE A 534 -16.79 9.00 39.92
C ILE A 534 -17.84 8.27 39.08
N GLU A 535 -17.86 8.54 37.78
CA GLU A 535 -18.63 7.82 36.77
C GLU A 535 -17.63 7.29 35.73
N VAL A 536 -17.61 5.97 35.51
CA VAL A 536 -16.75 5.30 34.52
C VAL A 536 -17.63 4.72 33.43
N LEU A 537 -17.42 5.16 32.19
CA LEU A 537 -17.94 4.52 30.98
C LEU A 537 -16.85 3.59 30.45
N TRP A 538 -17.10 2.29 30.48
CA TRP A 538 -16.16 1.26 30.00
C TRP A 538 -16.22 1.16 28.47
N PRO A 539 -15.19 0.60 27.81
CA PRO A 539 -15.18 0.41 26.35
C PRO A 539 -16.41 -0.37 25.84
N ASP A 540 -16.86 -1.36 26.60
CA ASP A 540 -18.06 -2.17 26.31
C ASP A 540 -19.39 -1.42 26.55
N GLN A 541 -19.34 -0.10 26.78
CA GLN A 541 -20.46 0.80 27.05
C GLN A 541 -21.20 0.57 28.38
N THR A 542 -20.73 -0.36 29.22
CA THR A 542 -21.25 -0.46 30.59
C THR A 542 -20.79 0.74 31.42
N THR A 543 -21.55 1.08 32.47
CA THR A 543 -21.24 2.21 33.34
C THR A 543 -21.12 1.77 34.80
N THR A 544 -20.07 2.24 35.48
CA THR A 544 -19.91 2.08 36.93
C THR A 544 -19.92 3.43 37.63
N THR A 545 -20.62 3.54 38.75
CA THR A 545 -20.66 4.77 39.57
C THR A 545 -20.11 4.51 40.97
N PHE A 546 -19.29 5.43 41.47
CA PHE A 546 -18.73 5.42 42.82
C PHE A 546 -19.06 6.75 43.50
N GLU A 547 -19.98 6.74 44.47
CA GLU A 547 -20.36 7.94 45.22
C GLU A 547 -19.43 8.19 46.42
N ASN A 548 -19.13 9.45 46.71
CA ASN A 548 -18.33 9.90 47.86
C ASN A 548 -16.92 9.25 47.92
N ALA A 549 -16.19 9.31 46.82
CA ALA A 549 -14.80 8.84 46.76
C ALA A 549 -13.89 9.61 47.75
N PRO A 550 -12.89 8.94 48.34
CA PRO A 550 -11.88 9.60 49.16
C PRO A 550 -11.07 10.59 48.31
N ILE A 551 -10.69 11.72 48.91
CA ILE A 551 -9.80 12.71 48.30
C ILE A 551 -8.37 12.53 48.82
N ASN A 552 -7.38 12.94 48.03
CA ASN A 552 -5.95 12.77 48.30
C ASN A 552 -5.58 11.29 48.49
N ASP A 553 -6.12 10.45 47.60
CA ASP A 553 -5.98 9.00 47.67
C ASP A 553 -6.06 8.40 46.25
N VAL A 554 -5.70 7.12 46.14
CA VAL A 554 -5.87 6.31 44.94
C VAL A 554 -7.13 5.46 45.10
N VAL A 555 -8.06 5.56 44.15
CA VAL A 555 -9.30 4.80 44.13
C VAL A 555 -9.28 3.80 42.98
N THR A 556 -9.50 2.52 43.29
CA THR A 556 -9.73 1.49 42.28
C THR A 556 -11.22 1.31 42.04
N VAL A 557 -11.66 1.53 40.80
CA VAL A 557 -13.03 1.26 40.35
C VAL A 557 -13.06 -0.05 39.58
N ARG A 558 -13.92 -0.98 39.99
CA ARG A 558 -14.03 -2.32 39.39
C ARG A 558 -15.26 -2.40 38.49
N GLN A 559 -15.10 -2.96 37.30
CA GLN A 559 -16.21 -3.34 36.43
C GLN A 559 -16.97 -4.51 37.08
N THR A 560 -18.31 -4.46 37.08
CA THR A 560 -19.14 -5.49 37.74
C THR A 560 -20.03 -6.30 36.78
N GLU A 561 -20.19 -5.82 35.55
CA GLU A 561 -21.03 -6.40 34.51
C GLU A 561 -20.29 -6.24 33.16
N ALA A 562 -20.45 -7.20 32.26
CA ALA A 562 -19.95 -7.14 30.88
C ALA A 562 -21.15 -7.01 29.94
N ALA A 563 -21.03 -6.22 28.88
CA ALA A 563 -21.87 -6.40 27.70
C ALA A 563 -21.28 -7.49 26.80
N THR A 564 -22.09 -8.44 26.32
CA THR A 564 -21.66 -9.35 25.24
C THR A 564 -21.69 -8.58 23.92
N ARG A 565 -20.55 -8.50 23.22
CA ARG A 565 -20.44 -7.74 21.96
C ARG A 565 -20.34 -8.69 20.76
N LEU A 566 -21.09 -8.39 19.71
CA LEU A 566 -20.85 -8.92 18.37
C LEU A 566 -19.91 -7.97 17.66
N VAL A 567 -18.83 -8.48 17.08
CA VAL A 567 -17.97 -7.76 16.14
C VAL A 567 -18.18 -8.36 14.76
N VAL A 568 -18.54 -7.54 13.77
CA VAL A 568 -18.75 -7.97 12.39
C VAL A 568 -17.60 -7.42 11.54
N ASN A 569 -16.65 -8.27 11.16
CA ASN A 569 -15.58 -7.92 10.24
C ASN A 569 -16.09 -7.99 8.80
N GLY A 570 -15.85 -6.93 8.03
CA GLY A 570 -16.29 -6.84 6.64
C GLY A 570 -17.80 -6.72 6.49
N GLY A 571 -18.50 -6.08 7.43
CA GLY A 571 -19.95 -5.85 7.37
C GLY A 571 -20.51 -5.05 8.54
N THR A 572 -21.83 -4.94 8.63
CA THR A 572 -22.57 -4.25 9.68
C THR A 572 -23.25 -5.25 10.62
N GLY A 573 -23.60 -4.79 11.83
CA GLY A 573 -24.22 -5.60 12.88
C GLY A 573 -23.38 -5.66 14.16
N THR A 574 -22.22 -5.00 14.18
CA THR A 574 -21.43 -4.83 15.41
C THR A 574 -22.24 -4.11 16.48
N GLY A 575 -22.13 -4.56 17.72
CA GLY A 575 -22.81 -3.93 18.85
C GLY A 575 -22.92 -4.82 20.08
N GLY A 576 -23.45 -4.25 21.17
CA GLY A 576 -23.77 -4.98 22.39
C GLY A 576 -25.13 -5.66 22.32
N TYR A 577 -25.18 -6.94 22.66
CA TYR A 577 -26.38 -7.80 22.63
C TYR A 577 -26.45 -8.69 23.87
N GLU A 578 -27.59 -9.34 24.13
CA GLU A 578 -27.72 -10.39 25.16
C GLU A 578 -27.62 -11.80 24.54
N GLU A 579 -27.28 -12.81 25.35
CA GLU A 579 -27.28 -14.22 24.92
C GLU A 579 -28.63 -14.60 24.28
N GLY A 580 -28.59 -15.14 23.06
CA GLY A 580 -29.76 -15.59 22.32
C GLY A 580 -30.48 -14.50 21.52
N ASP A 581 -29.99 -13.26 21.53
CA ASP A 581 -30.46 -12.23 20.61
C ASP A 581 -30.22 -12.65 19.15
N GLU A 582 -31.17 -12.31 18.28
CA GLU A 582 -31.10 -12.50 16.83
C GLU A 582 -30.69 -11.17 16.19
N VAL A 583 -29.47 -11.10 15.66
CA VAL A 583 -28.86 -9.90 15.08
C VAL A 583 -28.81 -10.04 13.57
N GLU A 584 -29.31 -9.05 12.82
CA GLU A 584 -29.11 -9.00 11.37
C GLU A 584 -27.70 -8.49 11.08
N VAL A 585 -26.87 -9.33 10.45
CA VAL A 585 -25.54 -8.95 9.98
C VAL A 585 -25.56 -8.80 8.46
N VAL A 586 -24.89 -7.77 7.94
CA VAL A 586 -24.88 -7.43 6.51
C VAL A 586 -23.44 -7.23 6.04
N ALA A 587 -22.97 -8.04 5.10
CA ALA A 587 -21.64 -7.93 4.53
C ALA A 587 -21.48 -6.58 3.81
N ARG A 588 -20.25 -6.05 3.81
CA ARG A 588 -19.91 -4.85 3.03
C ARG A 588 -20.09 -5.13 1.53
N ASP A 589 -20.27 -4.07 0.76
CA ASP A 589 -20.23 -4.20 -0.69
C ASP A 589 -18.83 -4.71 -1.10
N PRO A 590 -18.74 -5.75 -1.95
CA PRO A 590 -17.47 -6.30 -2.36
C PRO A 590 -16.70 -5.31 -3.25
N ASP A 591 -15.37 -5.42 -3.21
CA ASP A 591 -14.50 -4.68 -4.12
C ASP A 591 -14.75 -5.09 -5.59
N ARG A 592 -14.33 -4.26 -6.55
CA ARG A 592 -14.55 -4.55 -7.98
C ARG A 592 -13.93 -5.91 -8.33
N GLY A 593 -14.72 -6.79 -8.95
CA GLY A 593 -14.27 -8.13 -9.31
C GLY A 593 -14.37 -9.16 -8.20
N TYR A 594 -14.83 -8.80 -7.00
CA TYR A 594 -15.06 -9.73 -5.90
C TYR A 594 -16.55 -9.95 -5.62
N HIS A 595 -16.85 -11.07 -4.98
CA HIS A 595 -18.20 -11.45 -4.55
C HIS A 595 -18.17 -11.94 -3.11
N PHE A 596 -19.16 -11.54 -2.32
CA PHE A 596 -19.38 -12.14 -0.99
C PHE A 596 -19.52 -13.65 -1.13
N SER A 597 -18.79 -14.43 -0.33
CA SER A 597 -18.81 -15.89 -0.36
C SER A 597 -19.57 -16.47 0.82
N HIS A 598 -19.11 -16.23 2.05
CA HIS A 598 -19.71 -16.79 3.25
C HIS A 598 -19.29 -16.05 4.54
N TRP A 599 -20.00 -16.34 5.63
CA TRP A 599 -19.69 -15.91 6.99
C TRP A 599 -18.97 -17.00 7.80
N THR A 600 -17.99 -16.61 8.60
CA THR A 600 -17.40 -17.45 9.68
C THR A 600 -17.56 -16.78 11.05
N SER A 601 -17.37 -17.53 12.14
CA SER A 601 -17.45 -17.04 13.53
C SER A 601 -16.36 -17.66 14.41
N SER A 602 -15.64 -16.84 15.19
CA SER A 602 -14.52 -17.26 16.05
C SER A 602 -14.89 -17.52 17.53
N GLY A 603 -16.14 -17.27 17.92
CA GLY A 603 -16.59 -17.32 19.34
C GLY A 603 -17.89 -18.08 19.58
N GLY A 604 -18.37 -18.85 18.59
CA GLY A 604 -19.63 -19.60 18.64
C GLY A 604 -20.80 -18.87 17.98
N GLY A 605 -22.01 -19.05 18.51
CA GLY A 605 -23.24 -18.56 17.85
C GLY A 605 -23.60 -19.36 16.60
N SER A 606 -24.56 -18.86 15.81
CA SER A 606 -25.01 -19.53 14.59
C SER A 606 -25.68 -18.58 13.61
N PHE A 607 -25.42 -18.76 12.33
CA PHE A 607 -26.08 -18.02 11.25
C PHE A 607 -27.33 -18.77 10.77
N SER A 608 -28.37 -18.03 10.36
CA SER A 608 -29.52 -18.60 9.68
C SER A 608 -29.18 -19.16 8.31
N ASP A 609 -28.24 -18.49 7.63
CA ASP A 609 -27.68 -18.87 6.34
C ASP A 609 -26.29 -18.25 6.22
N ILE A 610 -25.24 -19.07 6.13
CA ILE A 610 -23.86 -18.57 6.06
C ILE A 610 -23.52 -18.00 4.68
N TYR A 611 -24.28 -18.32 3.63
CA TYR A 611 -24.00 -17.90 2.26
C TYR A 611 -24.82 -16.68 1.81
N SER A 612 -25.58 -16.08 2.72
CA SER A 612 -26.33 -14.85 2.45
C SER A 612 -25.56 -13.63 2.96
N ALA A 613 -25.28 -12.67 2.06
CA ALA A 613 -24.65 -11.39 2.42
C ALA A 613 -25.42 -10.66 3.52
N THR A 614 -26.74 -10.83 3.61
CA THR A 614 -27.56 -10.41 4.75
C THR A 614 -28.12 -11.63 5.46
N THR A 615 -27.78 -11.86 6.72
CA THR A 615 -28.21 -13.04 7.48
C THR A 615 -28.50 -12.71 8.94
N VAL A 616 -29.17 -13.62 9.64
CA VAL A 616 -29.42 -13.49 11.08
C VAL A 616 -28.40 -14.33 11.83
N PHE A 617 -27.61 -13.68 12.70
CA PHE A 617 -26.69 -14.31 13.64
C PHE A 617 -27.33 -14.40 15.03
N THR A 618 -27.27 -15.57 15.65
CA THR A 618 -27.74 -15.79 17.02
C THR A 618 -26.58 -15.67 18.01
N MET A 619 -26.69 -14.73 18.94
CA MET A 619 -25.63 -14.40 19.90
C MET A 619 -25.34 -15.53 20.92
N PRO A 620 -24.08 -15.91 21.14
CA PRO A 620 -23.67 -16.77 22.25
C PRO A 620 -23.63 -15.99 23.58
N ALA A 621 -23.24 -16.68 24.67
CA ALA A 621 -23.13 -16.10 26.02
C ALA A 621 -21.83 -15.29 26.26
N SER A 622 -20.99 -15.18 25.24
CA SER A 622 -19.71 -14.47 25.23
C SER A 622 -19.65 -13.53 24.03
N SER A 623 -18.74 -12.56 24.06
CA SER A 623 -18.44 -11.77 22.86
C SER A 623 -17.94 -12.68 21.74
N VAL A 624 -18.21 -12.28 20.50
CA VAL A 624 -17.88 -13.09 19.31
C VAL A 624 -17.60 -12.18 18.13
N SER A 625 -16.61 -12.57 17.33
CA SER A 625 -16.35 -11.96 16.03
C SER A 625 -16.89 -12.85 14.92
N VAL A 626 -17.57 -12.24 13.94
CA VAL A 626 -18.02 -12.86 12.70
C VAL A 626 -17.35 -12.17 11.53
N THR A 627 -16.94 -12.92 10.51
CA THR A 627 -16.17 -12.38 9.38
C THR A 627 -16.85 -12.70 8.06
N ALA A 628 -17.04 -11.68 7.20
CA ALA A 628 -17.48 -11.83 5.83
C ALA A 628 -16.28 -12.11 4.92
N HIS A 629 -16.37 -13.19 4.15
CA HIS A 629 -15.33 -13.59 3.19
C HIS A 629 -15.75 -13.26 1.76
N TYR A 630 -14.77 -13.05 0.88
CA TYR A 630 -14.97 -12.64 -0.51
C TYR A 630 -14.13 -13.50 -1.45
N LEU A 631 -14.67 -13.81 -2.63
CA LEU A 631 -13.99 -14.58 -3.68
C LEU A 631 -13.87 -13.76 -4.97
N PRO A 632 -12.76 -13.88 -5.72
CA PRO A 632 -12.61 -13.20 -7.00
C PRO A 632 -13.44 -13.85 -8.11
N GLY A 633 -13.91 -13.03 -9.04
CA GLY A 633 -14.49 -13.36 -10.34
C GLY A 633 -15.92 -13.92 -10.34
N VAL A 634 -16.18 -14.98 -9.57
CA VAL A 634 -17.49 -15.69 -9.56
C VAL A 634 -18.08 -15.79 -8.16
N GLY A 635 -19.37 -15.49 -8.05
CA GLY A 635 -20.12 -15.55 -6.81
C GLY A 635 -20.48 -16.96 -6.34
N PRO A 636 -21.00 -17.10 -5.12
CA PRO A 636 -21.39 -18.40 -4.55
C PRO A 636 -22.61 -19.01 -5.26
N ASP A 637 -23.51 -18.18 -5.80
CA ASP A 637 -24.72 -18.62 -6.50
C ASP A 637 -24.49 -18.96 -7.99
N ASP A 638 -23.30 -18.67 -8.52
CA ASP A 638 -22.97 -18.94 -9.91
C ASP A 638 -22.76 -20.45 -10.14
N ASP A 639 -23.47 -20.98 -11.14
CA ASP A 639 -23.42 -22.37 -11.57
C ASP A 639 -22.18 -22.59 -12.45
N VAL A 640 -21.02 -22.71 -11.81
CA VAL A 640 -19.69 -22.86 -12.42
C VAL A 640 -18.94 -24.05 -11.82
N SER A 641 -17.99 -24.62 -12.58
CA SER A 641 -17.17 -25.73 -12.08
C SER A 641 -16.11 -25.29 -11.07
N VAL A 642 -15.54 -26.24 -10.32
CA VAL A 642 -14.43 -25.93 -9.42
C VAL A 642 -13.17 -25.48 -10.16
N ALA A 643 -12.92 -25.98 -11.37
CA ALA A 643 -11.79 -25.53 -12.20
C ALA A 643 -11.96 -24.07 -12.62
N ARG A 644 -13.19 -23.64 -12.93
CA ARG A 644 -13.54 -22.26 -13.24
C ARG A 644 -13.31 -21.33 -12.05
N ARG A 645 -13.59 -21.77 -10.81
CA ARG A 645 -13.29 -21.02 -9.56
C ARG A 645 -11.79 -20.90 -9.29
N TRP A 646 -11.04 -22.00 -9.42
CA TRP A 646 -9.57 -21.97 -9.26
C TRP A 646 -8.87 -21.15 -10.33
N ASN A 647 -9.44 -21.07 -11.53
CA ASN A 647 -8.92 -20.17 -12.55
C ASN A 647 -9.06 -18.69 -12.16
N GLU A 648 -10.13 -18.26 -11.47
CA GLU A 648 -10.22 -16.88 -10.96
C GLU A 648 -9.19 -16.60 -9.89
N VAL A 649 -8.98 -17.52 -8.94
CA VAL A 649 -7.94 -17.37 -7.93
C VAL A 649 -6.54 -17.30 -8.59
N LEU A 650 -6.30 -18.08 -9.64
CA LEU A 650 -5.04 -18.00 -10.39
C LEU A 650 -4.89 -16.66 -11.14
N LEU A 651 -5.94 -16.18 -11.82
CA LEU A 651 -5.89 -14.90 -12.52
C LEU A 651 -5.66 -13.76 -11.54
N GLU A 652 -6.30 -13.81 -10.37
CA GLU A 652 -6.09 -12.83 -9.31
C GLU A 652 -4.69 -12.92 -8.70
N ALA A 653 -4.15 -14.13 -8.52
CA ALA A 653 -2.76 -14.32 -8.11
C ALA A 653 -1.76 -13.72 -9.12
N ILE A 654 -2.07 -13.78 -10.42
CA ILE A 654 -1.26 -13.15 -11.48
C ILE A 654 -1.33 -11.62 -11.39
N ARG A 655 -2.52 -11.04 -11.16
CA ARG A 655 -2.68 -9.59 -10.95
C ARG A 655 -1.92 -9.10 -9.71
N ASN A 656 -1.82 -9.96 -8.70
CA ASN A 656 -1.10 -9.73 -7.46
C ASN A 656 0.42 -10.01 -7.56
N ASP A 657 0.99 -10.18 -8.76
CA ASP A 657 2.41 -10.46 -8.98
C ASP A 657 3.02 -9.51 -10.03
N TYR A 658 4.35 -9.56 -10.21
CA TYR A 658 5.02 -8.82 -11.27
C TYR A 658 4.52 -9.23 -12.66
N ALA A 659 4.52 -8.28 -13.59
CA ALA A 659 4.13 -8.49 -14.97
C ALA A 659 5.16 -9.37 -15.75
N ARG A 660 5.02 -10.69 -15.63
CA ARG A 660 5.95 -11.70 -16.17
C ARG A 660 5.25 -12.64 -17.16
N PRO A 661 4.98 -12.21 -18.41
CA PRO A 661 4.13 -12.95 -19.36
C PRO A 661 4.62 -14.37 -19.67
N THR A 662 5.93 -14.63 -19.67
CA THR A 662 6.49 -15.98 -19.85
C THR A 662 6.20 -16.89 -18.66
N VAL A 663 6.46 -16.39 -17.45
CA VAL A 663 6.21 -17.09 -16.19
C VAL A 663 4.71 -17.37 -16.03
N HIS A 664 3.87 -16.38 -16.35
CA HIS A 664 2.42 -16.50 -16.20
C HIS A 664 1.76 -17.39 -17.24
N ALA A 665 2.24 -17.37 -18.51
CA ALA A 665 1.82 -18.37 -19.51
C ALA A 665 2.10 -19.81 -19.03
N ARG A 666 3.26 -20.03 -18.40
CA ARG A 666 3.65 -21.31 -17.84
C ARG A 666 2.83 -21.69 -16.59
N ASN A 667 2.57 -20.74 -15.70
CA ASN A 667 1.71 -20.97 -14.53
C ASN A 667 0.28 -21.35 -14.95
N LEU A 668 -0.28 -20.65 -15.94
CA LEU A 668 -1.58 -20.98 -16.55
C LEU A 668 -1.58 -22.40 -17.13
N PHE A 669 -0.53 -22.80 -17.84
CA PHE A 669 -0.42 -24.16 -18.37
C PHE A 669 -0.29 -25.23 -17.29
N HIS A 670 0.67 -25.09 -16.37
CA HIS A 670 0.91 -26.07 -15.31
C HIS A 670 -0.33 -26.26 -14.43
N MET A 671 -1.03 -25.18 -14.10
CA MET A 671 -2.30 -25.25 -13.38
C MET A 671 -3.35 -26.00 -14.19
N SER A 672 -3.54 -25.63 -15.45
CA SER A 672 -4.52 -26.25 -16.35
C SER A 672 -4.26 -27.75 -16.55
N ALA A 673 -3.00 -28.13 -16.71
CA ALA A 673 -2.57 -29.52 -16.86
C ALA A 673 -2.73 -30.31 -15.55
N ALA A 674 -2.43 -29.72 -14.39
CA ALA A 674 -2.66 -30.36 -13.10
C ALA A 674 -4.16 -30.60 -12.84
N MET A 675 -5.01 -29.62 -13.13
CA MET A 675 -6.46 -29.77 -13.03
C MET A 675 -7.00 -30.81 -14.01
N TYR A 676 -6.49 -30.83 -15.25
CA TYR A 676 -6.83 -31.85 -16.24
C TYR A 676 -6.40 -33.25 -15.80
N ASP A 677 -5.19 -33.41 -15.25
CA ASP A 677 -4.69 -34.69 -14.74
C ASP A 677 -5.52 -35.21 -13.57
N ALA A 678 -5.89 -34.33 -12.63
CA ALA A 678 -6.79 -34.65 -11.53
C ALA A 678 -8.14 -35.14 -12.05
N TRP A 679 -8.75 -34.41 -13.00
CA TRP A 679 -10.03 -34.81 -13.61
C TRP A 679 -9.92 -36.13 -14.41
N ALA A 680 -8.87 -36.27 -15.24
CA ALA A 680 -8.64 -37.40 -16.14
C ALA A 680 -8.23 -38.69 -15.40
N SER A 681 -7.67 -38.59 -14.19
CA SER A 681 -7.34 -39.75 -13.35
C SER A 681 -8.54 -40.68 -13.06
N PHE A 682 -9.76 -40.14 -13.15
CA PHE A 682 -11.01 -40.90 -12.98
C PHE A 682 -11.69 -41.26 -14.31
N ALA A 683 -11.11 -40.86 -15.45
CA ALA A 683 -11.67 -41.12 -16.77
C ALA A 683 -11.25 -42.51 -17.30
N ASP A 684 -12.11 -43.09 -18.15
CA ASP A 684 -11.86 -44.42 -18.71
C ASP A 684 -11.13 -44.39 -20.06
N ARG A 685 -11.14 -43.24 -20.75
CA ARG A 685 -10.58 -43.08 -22.09
C ARG A 685 -9.45 -42.06 -22.12
N GLU A 686 -9.66 -40.91 -21.50
CA GLU A 686 -8.74 -39.78 -21.50
C GLU A 686 -7.40 -40.17 -20.86
N GLN A 687 -6.31 -39.69 -21.46
CA GLN A 687 -4.96 -39.85 -20.91
C GLN A 687 -4.57 -38.59 -20.14
N THR A 688 -3.87 -38.78 -19.03
CA THR A 688 -3.17 -37.74 -18.25
C THR A 688 -1.88 -37.29 -18.96
N TRP A 689 -1.47 -36.04 -18.73
CA TRP A 689 -0.27 -35.44 -19.29
C TRP A 689 0.99 -35.78 -18.50
N LEU A 690 1.02 -35.53 -17.19
CA LEU A 690 2.17 -35.82 -16.31
C LEU A 690 1.88 -36.96 -15.33
N LEU A 691 0.67 -37.03 -14.75
CA LEU A 691 0.29 -38.09 -13.81
C LEU A 691 0.36 -39.47 -14.48
N GLY A 692 1.06 -40.43 -13.87
CA GLY A 692 1.26 -41.78 -14.42
C GLY A 692 2.21 -41.85 -15.62
N THR A 693 2.82 -40.73 -16.02
CA THR A 693 3.73 -40.63 -17.16
C THR A 693 5.06 -39.97 -16.75
N SER A 694 5.88 -39.56 -17.72
CA SER A 694 7.10 -38.80 -17.45
C SER A 694 7.28 -37.67 -18.46
N GLN A 695 7.63 -36.48 -17.99
CA GLN A 695 7.98 -35.31 -18.81
C GLN A 695 9.36 -34.80 -18.41
N SER A 696 10.24 -34.52 -19.38
CA SER A 696 11.62 -34.07 -19.13
C SER A 696 12.42 -34.93 -18.12
N GLY A 697 12.15 -36.24 -18.07
CA GLY A 697 12.77 -37.16 -17.11
C GLY A 697 12.21 -37.13 -15.69
N ILE A 698 11.17 -36.33 -15.43
CA ILE A 698 10.39 -36.34 -14.17
C ILE A 698 9.22 -37.30 -14.32
N SER A 699 9.22 -38.38 -13.54
CA SER A 699 8.11 -39.34 -13.46
C SER A 699 7.13 -38.95 -12.36
N CYS A 700 5.83 -39.01 -12.65
CA CYS A 700 4.78 -38.88 -11.64
C CYS A 700 4.10 -40.24 -11.46
N ASP A 701 4.73 -41.12 -10.68
CA ASP A 701 4.22 -42.48 -10.50
C ASP A 701 2.80 -42.47 -9.89
N TRP A 702 1.90 -43.22 -10.53
CA TRP A 702 0.51 -43.38 -10.11
C TRP A 702 -0.08 -44.66 -10.69
N GLU A 703 -0.98 -45.30 -9.93
CA GLU A 703 -1.74 -46.46 -10.38
C GLU A 703 -3.19 -46.30 -9.91
N ARG A 704 -4.15 -46.31 -10.85
CA ARG A 704 -5.57 -46.19 -10.52
C ARG A 704 -5.98 -47.34 -9.60
N GLN A 705 -6.62 -47.02 -8.48
CA GLN A 705 -7.27 -48.04 -7.65
C GLN A 705 -8.59 -48.44 -8.34
N ASP A 706 -8.67 -49.71 -8.77
CA ASP A 706 -9.87 -50.29 -9.44
C ASP A 706 -10.99 -50.60 -8.43
N ASP A 707 -11.49 -49.56 -7.75
CA ASP A 707 -12.67 -49.66 -6.89
C ASP A 707 -13.98 -49.41 -7.68
N GLU A 708 -15.06 -50.13 -7.37
CA GLU A 708 -16.40 -49.89 -7.93
C GLU A 708 -16.99 -48.59 -7.34
N LEU A 709 -16.48 -47.43 -7.76
CA LEU A 709 -17.00 -46.11 -7.41
C LEU A 709 -18.26 -45.75 -8.20
N SER A 710 -19.21 -45.09 -7.57
CA SER A 710 -20.37 -44.51 -8.24
C SER A 710 -20.01 -43.20 -8.96
N ASP A 711 -20.83 -42.79 -9.93
CA ASP A 711 -20.65 -41.52 -10.66
C ASP A 711 -20.64 -40.30 -9.71
N GLU A 712 -21.44 -40.33 -8.64
CA GLU A 712 -21.50 -39.30 -7.60
C GLU A 712 -20.20 -39.22 -6.79
N GLU A 713 -19.61 -40.37 -6.45
CA GLU A 713 -18.31 -40.42 -5.75
C GLU A 713 -17.18 -39.92 -6.64
N ILE A 714 -17.17 -40.31 -7.92
CA ILE A 714 -16.19 -39.82 -8.90
C ILE A 714 -16.28 -38.31 -9.05
N SER A 715 -17.50 -37.75 -9.14
CA SER A 715 -17.68 -36.30 -9.24
C SER A 715 -17.07 -35.57 -8.05
N ARG A 716 -17.38 -36.00 -6.82
CA ARG A 716 -16.82 -35.38 -5.60
C ARG A 716 -15.30 -35.50 -5.52
N MET A 717 -14.75 -36.66 -5.89
CA MET A 717 -13.31 -36.89 -5.87
C MET A 717 -12.57 -36.05 -6.91
N ARG A 718 -13.19 -35.79 -8.08
CA ARG A 718 -12.66 -34.86 -9.06
C ARG A 718 -12.61 -33.44 -8.51
N ASP A 719 -13.69 -32.96 -7.89
CA ASP A 719 -13.75 -31.61 -7.35
C ASP A 719 -12.67 -31.39 -6.26
N GLU A 720 -12.54 -32.37 -5.35
CA GLU A 720 -11.58 -32.32 -4.24
C GLU A 720 -10.14 -32.42 -4.76
N SER A 721 -9.82 -33.38 -5.64
CA SER A 721 -8.45 -33.54 -6.17
C SER A 721 -8.00 -32.36 -7.04
N VAL A 722 -8.89 -31.78 -7.84
CA VAL A 722 -8.63 -30.54 -8.60
C VAL A 722 -8.29 -29.41 -7.63
N SER A 723 -9.06 -29.27 -6.54
CA SER A 723 -8.87 -28.18 -5.58
C SER A 723 -7.57 -28.27 -4.81
N PHE A 724 -7.22 -29.45 -4.31
CA PHE A 724 -5.94 -29.64 -3.61
C PHE A 724 -4.74 -29.49 -4.55
N ALA A 725 -4.84 -29.93 -5.80
CA ALA A 725 -3.80 -29.70 -6.80
C ALA A 725 -3.60 -28.20 -7.09
N ALA A 726 -4.71 -27.47 -7.27
CA ALA A 726 -4.68 -26.05 -7.56
C ALA A 726 -4.18 -25.22 -6.38
N TYR A 727 -4.78 -25.40 -5.19
CA TYR A 727 -4.38 -24.73 -3.95
C TYR A 727 -2.87 -24.85 -3.72
N ARG A 728 -2.34 -26.07 -3.67
CA ARG A 728 -0.92 -26.29 -3.37
C ARG A 728 0.01 -25.68 -4.42
N LEU A 729 -0.38 -25.72 -5.70
CA LEU A 729 0.42 -25.12 -6.76
C LEU A 729 0.37 -23.58 -6.70
N ILE A 730 -0.79 -22.96 -6.42
CA ILE A 730 -0.88 -21.49 -6.24
C ILE A 730 0.01 -21.05 -5.08
N ILE A 731 -0.17 -21.65 -3.90
CA ILE A 731 0.62 -21.26 -2.72
C ILE A 731 2.12 -21.43 -2.98
N HIS A 732 2.53 -22.48 -3.68
CA HIS A 732 3.94 -22.65 -4.05
C HIS A 732 4.42 -21.57 -5.04
N ARG A 733 3.63 -21.25 -6.07
CA ARG A 733 4.05 -20.38 -7.18
C ARG A 733 4.11 -18.90 -6.82
N PHE A 734 3.27 -18.49 -5.89
CA PHE A 734 3.07 -17.08 -5.54
C PHE A 734 3.54 -16.76 -4.11
N HIS A 735 4.23 -17.66 -3.41
CA HIS A 735 4.71 -17.37 -2.04
C HIS A 735 5.73 -16.23 -1.96
N GLU A 736 6.45 -15.94 -3.05
CA GLU A 736 7.40 -14.83 -3.15
C GLU A 736 6.84 -13.66 -4.00
N SER A 737 5.56 -13.71 -4.41
CA SER A 737 4.95 -12.57 -5.11
C SER A 737 4.73 -11.39 -4.15
N ILE A 738 4.65 -10.19 -4.70
CA ILE A 738 4.39 -8.98 -3.92
C ILE A 738 3.02 -9.03 -3.23
N GLY A 739 2.02 -9.65 -3.85
CA GLY A 739 0.70 -9.91 -3.28
C GLY A 739 0.51 -11.35 -2.78
N ALA A 740 1.53 -11.94 -2.15
CA ALA A 740 1.45 -13.28 -1.57
C ALA A 740 0.33 -13.41 -0.53
N ASN A 741 0.16 -12.39 0.34
CA ASN A 741 -0.88 -12.38 1.37
C ASN A 741 -2.31 -12.37 0.82
N PRO A 742 -2.71 -11.44 -0.08
CA PRO A 742 -4.04 -11.49 -0.68
C PRO A 742 -4.26 -12.77 -1.50
N THR A 743 -3.22 -13.28 -2.17
CA THR A 743 -3.31 -14.56 -2.90
C THR A 743 -3.58 -15.75 -1.96
N LEU A 744 -2.87 -15.84 -0.83
CA LEU A 744 -3.09 -16.87 0.18
C LEU A 744 -4.50 -16.77 0.76
N ARG A 745 -4.94 -15.56 1.13
CA ARG A 745 -6.30 -15.30 1.63
C ARG A 745 -7.36 -15.81 0.66
N ASP A 746 -7.25 -15.49 -0.62
CA ASP A 746 -8.26 -15.87 -1.62
C ASP A 746 -8.28 -17.39 -1.87
N ALA A 747 -7.11 -18.02 -1.89
CA ALA A 747 -6.97 -19.46 -2.02
C ALA A 747 -7.52 -20.22 -0.80
N GLU A 748 -7.26 -19.73 0.43
CA GLU A 748 -7.82 -20.29 1.67
C GLU A 748 -9.32 -20.07 1.75
N THR A 749 -9.80 -18.88 1.38
CA THR A 749 -11.23 -18.57 1.31
C THR A 749 -11.97 -19.54 0.37
N LEU A 750 -11.36 -19.90 -0.76
CA LEU A 750 -11.96 -20.86 -1.68
C LEU A 750 -11.96 -22.28 -1.10
N MET A 751 -10.89 -22.71 -0.42
CA MET A 751 -10.86 -24.00 0.28
C MET A 751 -11.94 -24.07 1.37
N ASP A 752 -12.11 -23.02 2.16
CA ASP A 752 -13.12 -22.91 3.20
C ASP A 752 -14.54 -22.90 2.62
N PHE A 753 -14.78 -22.14 1.54
CA PHE A 753 -16.05 -22.13 0.82
C PHE A 753 -16.43 -23.52 0.29
N LEU A 754 -15.45 -24.28 -0.20
CA LEU A 754 -15.63 -25.66 -0.67
C LEU A 754 -15.67 -26.69 0.48
N ASN A 755 -15.49 -26.24 1.73
CA ASN A 755 -15.42 -27.07 2.94
C ASN A 755 -14.33 -28.13 2.87
N TYR A 756 -13.12 -27.72 2.44
CA TYR A 756 -11.90 -28.54 2.40
C TYR A 756 -10.89 -28.07 3.45
N ASP A 757 -10.23 -29.04 4.11
CA ASP A 757 -9.19 -28.77 5.11
C ASP A 757 -7.86 -28.45 4.42
N SER A 758 -7.56 -27.16 4.27
CA SER A 758 -6.31 -26.65 3.68
C SER A 758 -5.05 -27.07 4.44
N THR A 759 -5.17 -27.50 5.71
CA THR A 759 -4.05 -27.97 6.51
C THR A 759 -3.61 -29.40 6.16
N ASN A 760 -4.36 -30.11 5.32
CA ASN A 760 -3.97 -31.42 4.82
C ASN A 760 -2.89 -31.31 3.74
N LEU A 761 -1.64 -31.58 4.13
CA LEU A 761 -0.46 -31.55 3.25
C LEU A 761 0.00 -32.94 2.78
N SER A 762 -0.72 -34.02 3.14
CA SER A 762 -0.33 -35.39 2.82
C SER A 762 -0.36 -35.65 1.31
N THR A 763 0.66 -36.33 0.80
CA THR A 763 0.74 -36.84 -0.59
C THR A 763 0.53 -38.35 -0.65
N ASP A 764 0.17 -39.00 0.46
CA ASP A 764 0.03 -40.45 0.54
C ASP A 764 -1.32 -40.92 -0.01
N TRP A 765 -1.44 -40.91 -1.33
CA TRP A 765 -2.67 -41.27 -2.04
C TRP A 765 -3.02 -42.77 -1.99
N GLU A 766 -2.17 -43.63 -1.40
CA GLU A 766 -2.43 -45.07 -1.29
C GLU A 766 -3.72 -45.37 -0.49
N SER A 767 -4.17 -44.42 0.33
CA SER A 767 -5.42 -44.49 1.10
C SER A 767 -6.69 -44.37 0.25
N GLY A 768 -6.58 -43.90 -1.00
CA GLY A 768 -7.71 -43.56 -1.88
C GLY A 768 -8.28 -42.15 -1.67
N SER A 769 -7.63 -41.30 -0.88
CA SER A 769 -8.06 -39.91 -0.63
C SER A 769 -7.86 -39.01 -1.86
N ALA A 770 -8.90 -38.27 -2.26
CA ALA A 770 -8.83 -37.32 -3.36
C ALA A 770 -7.95 -36.09 -3.03
N ALA A 771 -7.99 -35.62 -1.78
CA ALA A 771 -7.11 -34.55 -1.30
C ALA A 771 -5.63 -34.95 -1.43
N GLU A 772 -5.28 -36.18 -1.01
CA GLU A 772 -3.90 -36.68 -1.08
C GLU A 772 -3.44 -36.91 -2.51
N LEU A 773 -4.34 -37.33 -3.40
CA LEU A 773 -4.08 -37.40 -4.84
C LEU A 773 -3.83 -36.01 -5.44
N GLY A 774 -4.65 -35.01 -5.13
CA GLY A 774 -4.46 -33.62 -5.58
C GLY A 774 -3.11 -33.06 -5.11
N ASN A 775 -2.78 -33.28 -3.84
CA ASN A 775 -1.48 -32.92 -3.27
C ASN A 775 -0.30 -33.62 -3.97
N HIS A 776 -0.44 -34.90 -4.32
CA HIS A 776 0.58 -35.65 -5.07
C HIS A 776 0.76 -35.11 -6.49
N ILE A 777 -0.35 -34.79 -7.18
CA ILE A 777 -0.31 -34.15 -8.50
C ILE A 777 0.46 -32.84 -8.41
N ALA A 778 0.09 -31.94 -7.51
CA ALA A 778 0.80 -30.67 -7.31
C ALA A 778 2.30 -30.88 -7.04
N GLU A 779 2.69 -31.82 -6.18
CA GLU A 779 4.09 -32.16 -5.93
C GLU A 779 4.83 -32.62 -7.20
N CYS A 780 4.17 -33.34 -8.11
CA CYS A 780 4.74 -33.68 -9.41
C CYS A 780 5.00 -32.44 -10.29
N TYR A 781 4.03 -31.52 -10.37
CA TYR A 781 4.19 -30.29 -11.17
C TYR A 781 5.21 -29.31 -10.57
N ILE A 782 5.33 -29.25 -9.24
CA ILE A 782 6.37 -28.49 -8.54
C ILE A 782 7.76 -29.03 -8.92
N ARG A 783 7.97 -30.35 -8.82
CA ARG A 783 9.25 -30.98 -9.20
C ARG A 783 9.54 -30.85 -10.70
N PHE A 784 8.51 -30.98 -11.54
CA PHE A 784 8.64 -30.74 -12.98
C PHE A 784 9.14 -29.32 -13.25
N GLY A 785 8.52 -28.33 -12.60
CA GLY A 785 8.89 -26.93 -12.77
C GLY A 785 10.33 -26.59 -12.40
N GLY A 786 10.91 -27.27 -11.41
CA GLY A 786 12.33 -27.13 -11.09
C GLY A 786 13.30 -27.70 -12.14
N SER A 787 12.80 -28.37 -13.19
CA SER A 787 13.62 -29.11 -14.17
C SER A 787 13.25 -28.87 -15.63
N ASP A 788 12.26 -28.02 -15.89
CA ASP A 788 11.73 -27.78 -17.23
C ASP A 788 12.49 -26.72 -18.03
N GLY A 789 13.57 -26.16 -17.47
CA GLY A 789 14.40 -25.14 -18.11
C GLY A 789 14.01 -23.69 -17.81
N ALA A 790 12.95 -23.44 -17.02
CA ALA A 790 12.50 -22.09 -16.68
C ALA A 790 13.40 -21.34 -15.70
N ASN A 791 14.35 -22.02 -15.05
CA ASN A 791 15.23 -21.47 -14.01
C ASN A 791 14.47 -20.92 -12.78
N GLU A 792 13.37 -21.57 -12.42
CA GLU A 792 12.47 -21.19 -11.32
C GLU A 792 13.19 -21.05 -9.96
N GLU A 793 14.14 -21.93 -9.62
CA GLU A 793 14.88 -21.88 -8.34
C GLU A 793 15.69 -20.59 -8.16
N ASN A 794 15.99 -19.88 -9.24
CA ASN A 794 16.71 -18.60 -9.23
C ASN A 794 15.80 -17.45 -9.68
N ASP A 795 14.50 -17.52 -9.37
CA ASP A 795 13.47 -16.53 -9.74
C ASP A 795 13.51 -16.17 -11.23
N TYR A 796 13.64 -17.20 -12.09
CA TYR A 796 13.62 -17.06 -13.54
C TYR A 796 14.69 -16.11 -14.11
N ALA A 797 15.76 -15.85 -13.34
CA ALA A 797 16.81 -14.93 -13.71
C ALA A 797 17.53 -15.34 -15.01
N ASN A 798 18.02 -14.33 -15.73
CA ASN A 798 18.77 -14.51 -16.97
C ASN A 798 20.05 -15.32 -16.73
N ILE A 799 20.41 -16.15 -17.70
CA ILE A 799 21.55 -17.07 -17.57
C ILE A 799 22.79 -16.52 -18.26
N ALA A 800 22.64 -15.98 -19.48
CA ALA A 800 23.76 -15.60 -20.34
C ALA A 800 23.58 -14.25 -21.03
N TYR A 801 22.34 -13.79 -21.20
CA TYR A 801 22.04 -12.59 -21.95
C TYR A 801 22.53 -11.31 -21.24
N GLU A 802 23.16 -10.44 -22.02
CA GLU A 802 23.56 -9.09 -21.62
C GLU A 802 23.21 -8.11 -22.74
N PRO A 803 22.61 -6.95 -22.45
CA PRO A 803 22.29 -5.97 -23.47
C PRO A 803 23.55 -5.36 -24.09
N VAL A 804 23.58 -5.25 -25.43
CA VAL A 804 24.69 -4.61 -26.15
C VAL A 804 24.63 -3.08 -26.04
N ASN A 805 23.41 -2.54 -26.03
CA ASN A 805 23.21 -1.09 -25.98
C ASN A 805 23.14 -0.59 -24.53
N PRO A 806 23.75 0.57 -24.25
CA PRO A 806 23.56 1.22 -22.96
C PRO A 806 22.11 1.71 -22.81
N PRO A 807 21.62 1.85 -21.57
CA PRO A 807 20.27 2.32 -21.27
C PRO A 807 19.93 3.66 -21.92
N LEU A 808 18.76 3.77 -22.56
CA LEU A 808 18.19 5.04 -22.97
C LEU A 808 17.45 5.68 -21.78
N ARG A 809 17.68 6.98 -21.57
CA ARG A 809 16.96 7.83 -20.62
C ARG A 809 15.97 8.73 -21.38
N PRO A 810 14.68 8.35 -21.48
CA PRO A 810 13.71 9.04 -22.34
C PRO A 810 13.48 10.53 -22.01
N GLU A 811 13.77 10.95 -20.79
CA GLU A 811 13.73 12.35 -20.31
C GLU A 811 14.80 13.24 -20.94
N PHE A 812 15.83 12.65 -21.57
CA PHE A 812 16.84 13.41 -22.31
C PHE A 812 16.60 13.34 -23.84
N PRO A 813 16.86 14.44 -24.57
CA PRO A 813 16.75 14.45 -26.02
C PRO A 813 17.75 13.49 -26.70
N GLY A 814 17.24 12.72 -27.65
CA GLY A 814 18.01 11.92 -28.61
C GLY A 814 18.33 10.51 -28.10
N ASN A 815 19.22 9.83 -28.82
CA ASN A 815 19.81 8.55 -28.46
C ASN A 815 21.27 8.48 -28.94
N PRO A 816 22.15 9.39 -28.48
CA PRO A 816 23.51 9.52 -29.00
C PRO A 816 24.44 8.36 -28.61
N ASP A 817 24.06 7.59 -27.59
CA ASP A 817 24.89 6.53 -27.00
C ASP A 817 24.56 5.13 -27.54
N ILE A 818 23.57 4.99 -28.43
CA ILE A 818 23.24 3.69 -29.04
C ILE A 818 24.43 3.13 -29.82
N VAL A 819 24.72 1.85 -29.60
CA VAL A 819 25.88 1.15 -30.17
C VAL A 819 25.50 0.34 -31.40
N ASP A 820 24.38 -0.39 -31.33
CA ASP A 820 23.88 -1.26 -32.40
C ASP A 820 22.37 -1.06 -32.60
N LEU A 821 21.99 -0.53 -33.77
CA LEU A 821 20.61 -0.25 -34.15
C LEU A 821 19.77 -1.49 -34.50
N ASN A 822 20.39 -2.67 -34.50
CA ASN A 822 19.72 -3.93 -34.70
C ASN A 822 19.48 -4.69 -33.39
N ARG A 823 19.97 -4.17 -32.25
CA ARG A 823 19.95 -4.85 -30.94
C ARG A 823 19.08 -4.10 -29.94
N TRP A 824 18.40 -4.78 -29.02
CA TRP A 824 17.52 -4.13 -28.04
C TRP A 824 18.31 -3.15 -27.17
N GLN A 825 17.59 -2.16 -26.65
CA GLN A 825 18.15 -1.15 -25.76
C GLN A 825 17.23 -1.05 -24.55
N PRO A 826 17.74 -1.31 -23.34
CA PRO A 826 16.93 -1.19 -22.14
C PRO A 826 16.65 0.29 -21.86
N LEU A 827 15.57 0.58 -21.14
CA LEU A 827 15.25 1.93 -20.70
C LEU A 827 15.62 2.12 -19.23
N ARG A 828 16.01 3.34 -18.88
CA ARG A 828 16.16 3.78 -17.50
C ARG A 828 15.25 4.96 -17.26
N LEU A 829 14.24 4.74 -16.42
CA LEU A 829 13.23 5.74 -16.05
C LEU A 829 13.56 6.31 -14.66
N GLU A 830 12.97 7.46 -14.31
CA GLU A 830 13.10 8.01 -12.94
C GLU A 830 12.38 7.12 -11.91
N GLU A 831 11.24 6.59 -12.33
CA GLU A 831 10.45 5.60 -11.61
C GLU A 831 10.01 4.54 -12.62
N PHE A 832 10.14 3.27 -12.26
CA PHE A 832 9.63 2.16 -13.07
C PHE A 832 8.47 1.52 -12.34
N ILE A 833 7.32 1.43 -13.00
CA ILE A 833 6.14 0.72 -12.51
C ILE A 833 5.79 -0.29 -13.60
N ASP A 834 5.71 -1.57 -13.27
CA ASP A 834 5.36 -2.59 -14.25
C ASP A 834 3.89 -2.52 -14.67
N GLN A 835 3.47 -3.42 -15.57
CA GLN A 835 2.09 -3.42 -16.07
C GLN A 835 1.07 -3.78 -14.98
N ALA A 836 1.45 -4.51 -13.93
CA ALA A 836 0.61 -4.82 -12.77
C ALA A 836 0.65 -3.72 -11.69
N GLY A 837 1.25 -2.56 -12.01
CA GLY A 837 1.32 -1.43 -11.10
C GLY A 837 2.42 -1.54 -10.05
N ASN A 838 3.33 -2.50 -10.15
CA ASN A 838 4.36 -2.75 -9.13
C ASN A 838 5.60 -1.87 -9.34
N PRO A 839 6.01 -1.06 -8.34
CA PRO A 839 7.19 -0.21 -8.46
C PRO A 839 8.49 -1.04 -8.45
N SER A 840 9.50 -0.57 -9.15
CA SER A 840 10.85 -1.14 -9.16
C SER A 840 11.90 -0.04 -8.98
N GLU A 841 12.82 -0.25 -8.05
CA GLU A 841 13.91 0.70 -7.74
C GLU A 841 15.06 0.63 -8.75
N GLU A 842 15.12 -0.41 -9.58
CA GLU A 842 16.20 -0.65 -10.52
C GLU A 842 15.72 -0.61 -11.97
N GLN A 843 16.68 -0.43 -12.86
CA GLN A 843 16.44 -0.64 -14.28
C GLN A 843 16.14 -2.13 -14.51
N PRO A 844 15.00 -2.50 -15.11
CA PRO A 844 14.67 -3.90 -15.33
C PRO A 844 15.58 -4.52 -16.37
N ASP A 845 16.04 -5.74 -16.07
CA ASP A 845 16.74 -6.61 -17.01
C ASP A 845 15.80 -7.07 -18.13
N PHE A 846 16.38 -7.65 -19.19
CA PHE A 846 15.56 -8.34 -20.19
C PHE A 846 14.79 -9.46 -19.50
N LEU A 847 13.47 -9.46 -19.58
CA LEU A 847 12.65 -10.53 -19.00
C LEU A 847 12.74 -11.83 -19.83
N SER A 848 13.43 -12.85 -19.29
CA SER A 848 13.46 -14.22 -19.81
C SER A 848 13.97 -14.41 -21.26
N PRO A 849 15.06 -13.77 -21.74
CA PRO A 849 15.53 -13.89 -23.12
C PRO A 849 15.89 -15.33 -23.51
N GLU A 850 16.21 -16.20 -22.56
CA GLU A 850 16.54 -17.59 -22.82
C GLU A 850 15.33 -18.56 -22.82
N TRP A 851 14.09 -18.09 -22.69
CA TRP A 851 12.90 -18.93 -22.45
C TRP A 851 12.64 -20.01 -23.51
N GLY A 852 13.25 -19.93 -24.69
CA GLY A 852 13.11 -20.92 -25.76
C GLY A 852 13.56 -22.35 -25.38
N ILE A 853 14.35 -22.51 -24.31
CA ILE A 853 14.81 -23.83 -23.83
C ILE A 853 13.80 -24.52 -22.90
N VAL A 854 12.72 -23.83 -22.51
CA VAL A 854 11.69 -24.39 -21.64
C VAL A 854 10.97 -25.53 -22.35
N VAL A 855 10.68 -26.61 -21.62
CA VAL A 855 10.03 -27.81 -22.15
C VAL A 855 8.67 -27.44 -22.77
N PRO A 856 8.44 -27.66 -24.07
CA PRO A 856 7.20 -27.29 -24.73
C PRO A 856 6.07 -28.30 -24.50
N PHE A 857 4.84 -27.89 -24.82
CA PHE A 857 3.67 -28.75 -24.83
C PHE A 857 3.52 -29.48 -26.17
N ALA A 858 3.41 -28.75 -27.29
CA ALA A 858 3.13 -29.29 -28.62
C ALA A 858 4.18 -28.96 -29.69
N LEU A 859 5.17 -28.12 -29.38
CA LEU A 859 6.27 -27.80 -30.31
C LEU A 859 7.15 -29.01 -30.58
N LYS A 860 7.55 -29.20 -31.85
CA LYS A 860 8.27 -30.40 -32.30
C LYS A 860 9.72 -30.08 -32.62
N GLU A 861 10.58 -31.09 -32.59
CA GLU A 861 11.99 -30.96 -32.97
C GLU A 861 12.16 -30.48 -34.44
N GLU A 862 11.19 -30.76 -35.31
CA GLU A 862 11.22 -30.28 -36.71
C GLU A 862 10.97 -28.77 -36.87
N ASP A 863 10.36 -28.14 -35.86
CA ASP A 863 10.12 -26.69 -35.82
C ASP A 863 11.31 -25.94 -35.20
N LEU A 864 12.25 -26.66 -34.58
CA LEU A 864 13.36 -26.11 -33.80
C LEU A 864 14.58 -25.80 -34.67
N THR A 865 15.08 -24.56 -34.54
CA THR A 865 16.42 -24.16 -34.95
C THR A 865 17.22 -23.74 -33.72
N ILE A 866 18.40 -24.35 -33.51
CA ILE A 866 19.30 -24.00 -32.41
C ILE A 866 20.39 -23.07 -32.92
N TYR A 867 20.53 -21.93 -32.27
CA TYR A 867 21.59 -20.96 -32.48
C TYR A 867 22.52 -20.88 -31.27
N GLU A 868 23.72 -20.36 -31.44
CA GLU A 868 24.71 -20.24 -30.36
C GLU A 868 25.28 -18.82 -30.32
N ARG A 869 25.24 -18.18 -29.15
CA ARG A 869 25.87 -16.89 -28.88
C ARG A 869 26.35 -16.88 -27.42
N ASP A 870 27.58 -16.41 -27.21
CA ASP A 870 28.20 -16.27 -25.89
C ASP A 870 28.18 -17.54 -25.03
N ASP A 871 28.50 -18.68 -25.64
CA ASP A 871 28.48 -20.02 -25.03
C ASP A 871 27.09 -20.48 -24.52
N PHE A 872 26.01 -19.85 -24.99
CA PHE A 872 24.62 -20.24 -24.73
C PHE A 872 23.89 -20.69 -26.01
N GLU A 873 23.09 -21.75 -25.91
CA GLU A 873 22.25 -22.26 -27.00
C GLU A 873 20.87 -21.61 -26.96
N TYR A 874 20.54 -20.77 -27.95
CA TYR A 874 19.21 -20.21 -28.13
C TYR A 874 18.36 -21.13 -28.98
N TRP A 875 17.30 -21.66 -28.38
CA TRP A 875 16.34 -22.54 -29.04
C TRP A 875 15.22 -21.69 -29.65
N VAL A 876 15.10 -21.73 -30.97
CA VAL A 876 14.17 -20.90 -31.74
C VAL A 876 13.22 -21.80 -32.52
N PHE A 877 12.01 -21.96 -31.98
CA PHE A 877 10.93 -22.66 -32.66
C PHE A 877 10.27 -21.75 -33.71
N HIS A 878 9.73 -22.34 -34.77
CA HIS A 878 9.05 -21.65 -35.87
C HIS A 878 9.80 -20.41 -36.39
N ASP A 879 11.12 -20.51 -36.55
CA ASP A 879 11.97 -19.37 -36.90
C ASP A 879 11.48 -18.66 -38.19
N PRO A 880 11.00 -17.40 -38.09
CA PRO A 880 10.45 -16.67 -39.24
C PRO A 880 11.55 -16.11 -40.17
N GLY A 881 12.82 -16.26 -39.80
CA GLY A 881 13.93 -15.51 -40.36
C GLY A 881 14.12 -14.16 -39.68
N GLY A 882 15.24 -13.49 -39.97
CA GLY A 882 15.61 -12.26 -39.28
C GLY A 882 14.79 -11.03 -39.70
N PRO A 883 14.56 -10.08 -38.77
CA PRO A 883 13.83 -8.84 -39.05
C PRO A 883 14.59 -7.91 -40.01
N PRO A 884 13.94 -6.86 -40.55
CA PRO A 884 14.61 -5.80 -41.28
C PRO A 884 15.78 -5.21 -40.48
N LYS A 885 16.89 -4.87 -41.14
CA LYS A 885 18.12 -4.42 -40.47
C LYS A 885 18.55 -3.03 -40.90
N PHE A 886 19.11 -2.30 -39.94
CA PHE A 886 19.62 -0.95 -40.09
C PHE A 886 20.79 -0.84 -41.09
N ASP A 887 21.62 -1.87 -41.27
CA ASP A 887 22.80 -1.83 -42.15
C ASP A 887 22.89 -3.04 -43.08
N GLY A 888 21.75 -3.66 -43.39
CA GLY A 888 21.68 -4.97 -44.04
C GLY A 888 20.51 -5.16 -44.99
N LEU A 889 19.95 -6.37 -44.96
CA LEU A 889 18.76 -6.71 -45.74
C LEU A 889 17.56 -5.91 -45.22
N PHE A 890 16.73 -5.45 -46.16
CA PHE A 890 15.48 -4.74 -45.91
C PHE A 890 15.65 -3.40 -45.15
N PHE A 891 16.73 -2.66 -45.44
CA PHE A 891 17.01 -1.38 -44.80
C PHE A 891 15.93 -0.30 -45.03
N GLU A 892 15.29 -0.30 -46.20
CA GLU A 892 14.21 0.64 -46.47
C GLU A 892 12.94 0.27 -45.69
N GLU A 893 12.67 -1.02 -45.53
CA GLU A 893 11.57 -1.55 -44.72
C GLU A 893 11.80 -1.31 -43.21
N TYR A 894 13.05 -1.33 -42.74
CA TYR A 894 13.43 -0.90 -41.39
C TYR A 894 13.01 0.56 -41.16
N LYS A 895 13.43 1.48 -42.05
CA LYS A 895 13.08 2.90 -41.95
C LYS A 895 11.58 3.13 -42.04
N TRP A 896 10.93 2.46 -42.99
CA TRP A 896 9.48 2.55 -43.19
C TRP A 896 8.71 2.09 -41.96
N GLY A 897 9.03 0.91 -41.41
CA GLY A 897 8.30 0.30 -40.30
C GLY A 897 8.38 1.14 -39.02
N PHE A 898 9.56 1.67 -38.67
CA PHE A 898 9.69 2.54 -37.50
C PHE A 898 9.09 3.94 -37.71
N SER A 899 9.20 4.50 -38.92
CA SER A 899 8.61 5.82 -39.20
C SER A 899 7.08 5.78 -39.22
N LEU A 900 6.48 4.66 -39.66
CA LEU A 900 5.04 4.41 -39.59
C LEU A 900 4.55 4.52 -38.15
N VAL A 901 5.26 3.95 -37.17
CA VAL A 901 4.89 4.03 -35.75
C VAL A 901 4.82 5.48 -35.26
N SER A 902 5.84 6.31 -35.57
CA SER A 902 5.79 7.73 -35.22
C SER A 902 4.67 8.48 -35.95
N THR A 903 4.35 8.08 -37.19
CA THR A 903 3.30 8.70 -38.00
C THR A 903 1.91 8.42 -37.42
N TRP A 904 1.64 7.18 -36.99
CA TRP A 904 0.36 6.80 -36.39
C TRP A 904 0.12 7.46 -35.02
N SER A 905 1.16 7.99 -34.37
CA SER A 905 1.01 8.82 -33.17
C SER A 905 0.16 10.08 -33.42
N ALA A 906 0.10 10.58 -34.66
CA ALA A 906 -0.78 11.69 -35.03
C ALA A 906 -2.28 11.32 -34.95
N HIS A 907 -2.62 10.03 -34.98
CA HIS A 907 -4.02 9.56 -34.96
C HIS A 907 -4.66 9.63 -33.59
N LEU A 908 -3.88 9.89 -32.53
CA LEU A 908 -4.32 9.94 -31.14
C LEU A 908 -5.06 11.25 -30.79
N ASP A 909 -5.21 12.18 -31.74
CA ASP A 909 -5.88 13.47 -31.52
C ASP A 909 -7.41 13.27 -31.52
N PRO A 910 -8.11 13.44 -30.38
CA PRO A 910 -9.57 13.33 -30.35
C PRO A 910 -10.26 14.45 -31.13
N THR A 911 -9.52 15.49 -31.54
CA THR A 911 -10.03 16.68 -32.22
C THR A 911 -9.69 16.74 -33.72
N ASP A 912 -9.07 15.70 -34.30
CA ASP A 912 -8.72 15.66 -35.74
C ASP A 912 -9.95 15.69 -36.68
N GLY A 913 -11.13 15.41 -36.14
CA GLY A 913 -12.42 15.43 -36.84
C GLY A 913 -12.69 14.19 -37.71
N ILE A 914 -11.86 13.14 -37.60
CA ILE A 914 -12.05 11.88 -38.31
C ILE A 914 -12.91 10.94 -37.45
N LEU A 915 -14.00 10.45 -38.06
CA LEU A 915 -14.84 9.41 -37.47
C LEU A 915 -14.55 8.08 -38.15
N ILE A 916 -14.39 7.02 -37.35
CA ILE A 916 -14.21 5.64 -37.80
C ILE A 916 -15.38 4.78 -37.32
N ASP A 917 -15.84 3.87 -38.16
CA ASP A 917 -16.83 2.85 -37.77
C ASP A 917 -16.11 1.67 -37.12
N ILE A 918 -16.26 1.53 -35.81
CA ILE A 918 -15.54 0.52 -35.02
C ILE A 918 -16.30 -0.79 -34.85
N SER A 919 -17.48 -0.92 -35.47
CA SER A 919 -18.29 -2.13 -35.33
C SER A 919 -17.83 -3.24 -36.30
N PRO A 920 -18.30 -4.49 -36.10
CA PRO A 920 -18.01 -5.59 -37.01
C PRO A 920 -18.59 -5.37 -38.42
N ALA A 921 -19.40 -4.34 -38.66
CA ALA A 921 -19.84 -3.98 -40.01
C ALA A 921 -18.68 -3.49 -40.89
N SER A 922 -17.64 -2.91 -40.29
CA SER A 922 -16.51 -2.29 -40.99
C SER A 922 -15.15 -2.86 -40.57
N LEU A 923 -14.98 -3.27 -39.30
CA LEU A 923 -13.74 -3.85 -38.78
C LEU A 923 -13.76 -5.39 -38.78
N GLY A 924 -12.58 -5.99 -38.95
CA GLY A 924 -12.38 -7.44 -38.92
C GLY A 924 -12.54 -8.13 -40.28
N ASN A 925 -12.71 -9.45 -40.27
CA ASN A 925 -12.84 -10.30 -41.45
C ASN A 925 -11.61 -10.26 -42.40
N ILE A 926 -10.40 -10.24 -41.84
CA ILE A 926 -9.16 -10.28 -42.60
C ILE A 926 -9.03 -11.63 -43.32
N GLN A 927 -8.78 -11.59 -44.63
CA GLN A 927 -8.78 -12.79 -45.47
C GLN A 927 -7.43 -13.50 -45.50
N GLU A 928 -6.33 -12.75 -45.53
CA GLU A 928 -4.98 -13.29 -45.62
C GLU A 928 -3.96 -12.31 -45.06
N TYR A 929 -2.90 -12.86 -44.45
CA TYR A 929 -1.73 -12.10 -44.03
C TYR A 929 -0.62 -12.15 -45.08
N PRO A 930 0.26 -11.14 -45.13
CA PRO A 930 1.49 -11.21 -45.92
C PRO A 930 2.29 -12.49 -45.62
N ILE A 931 2.55 -13.28 -46.67
CA ILE A 931 3.32 -14.54 -46.56
C ILE A 931 4.82 -14.34 -46.85
N SER A 932 5.21 -13.19 -47.40
CA SER A 932 6.59 -12.87 -47.74
C SER A 932 7.43 -12.75 -46.47
N SER A 933 8.53 -13.50 -46.40
CA SER A 933 9.60 -13.28 -45.41
C SER A 933 10.56 -12.16 -45.85
N GLU A 934 10.24 -11.45 -46.94
CA GLU A 934 11.03 -10.33 -47.48
C GLU A 934 10.45 -8.96 -47.14
N TYR A 935 9.38 -8.87 -46.34
CA TYR A 935 8.74 -7.62 -45.82
C TYR A 935 8.20 -6.64 -46.88
N ASP A 936 8.43 -6.91 -48.16
CA ASP A 936 8.17 -6.07 -49.34
C ASP A 936 6.69 -5.85 -49.69
N THR A 937 5.77 -6.48 -48.93
CA THR A 937 4.31 -6.34 -49.11
C THR A 937 3.60 -5.82 -47.87
N TYR A 938 4.32 -5.45 -46.80
CA TYR A 938 3.69 -5.00 -45.56
C TYR A 938 3.05 -3.62 -45.72
N ASP A 939 3.58 -2.81 -46.63
CA ASP A 939 3.03 -1.52 -47.06
C ASP A 939 1.69 -1.62 -47.81
N GLN A 940 1.29 -2.82 -48.23
CA GLN A 940 -0.04 -3.10 -48.80
C GLN A 940 -1.03 -3.55 -47.74
N PHE A 941 -0.55 -4.00 -46.57
CA PHE A 941 -1.38 -4.46 -45.46
C PHE A 941 -1.68 -3.32 -44.49
N TYR A 942 -0.67 -2.54 -44.10
CA TYR A 942 -0.83 -1.41 -43.20
C TYR A 942 -0.87 -0.10 -43.99
N ASP A 943 -1.94 0.68 -43.82
CA ASP A 943 -2.02 2.00 -44.43
C ASP A 943 -1.13 2.99 -43.66
N TYR A 944 -0.11 3.51 -44.34
CA TYR A 944 0.86 4.43 -43.73
C TYR A 944 0.22 5.72 -43.22
N LEU A 945 -0.78 6.27 -43.94
CA LEU A 945 -1.33 7.60 -43.67
C LEU A 945 -2.66 7.54 -42.91
N GLU A 946 -3.54 6.63 -43.27
CA GLU A 946 -4.88 6.56 -42.66
C GLU A 946 -4.89 5.64 -41.43
N GLY A 947 -3.90 4.75 -41.32
CA GLY A 947 -3.79 3.74 -40.29
C GLY A 947 -4.72 2.54 -40.51
N GLY A 948 -4.56 1.53 -39.65
CA GLY A 948 -5.37 0.30 -39.68
C GLY A 948 -4.84 -0.77 -40.64
N ASP A 949 -5.72 -1.72 -40.94
CA ASP A 949 -5.44 -2.94 -41.71
C ASP A 949 -6.50 -3.13 -42.83
N PRO A 950 -6.43 -4.19 -43.67
CA PRO A 950 -7.34 -4.36 -44.80
C PRO A 950 -8.69 -4.99 -44.40
N SER A 951 -9.20 -4.67 -43.20
CA SER A 951 -10.52 -5.07 -42.69
C SER A 951 -11.62 -4.91 -43.75
N GLN A 952 -12.50 -5.92 -43.83
CA GLN A 952 -13.64 -5.94 -44.76
C GLN A 952 -14.99 -5.86 -44.04
N GLY A 953 -15.01 -6.14 -42.74
CA GLY A 953 -16.23 -6.26 -41.94
C GLY A 953 -17.15 -7.40 -42.39
N TYR A 954 -18.29 -7.51 -41.71
CA TYR A 954 -19.30 -8.52 -41.89
C TYR A 954 -20.65 -7.87 -42.24
N THR A 955 -21.38 -8.45 -43.18
CA THR A 955 -22.70 -7.91 -43.58
C THR A 955 -23.80 -8.22 -42.56
N SER A 956 -23.71 -9.36 -41.86
CA SER A 956 -24.73 -9.81 -40.91
C SER A 956 -24.18 -10.78 -39.89
N ASN A 957 -24.71 -10.74 -38.68
CA ASN A 957 -24.43 -11.70 -37.61
C ASN A 957 -24.96 -13.09 -38.02
N PRO A 958 -24.12 -14.15 -38.00
CA PRO A 958 -24.51 -15.46 -38.50
C PRO A 958 -25.50 -16.20 -37.59
N VAL A 959 -25.61 -15.80 -36.32
CA VAL A 959 -26.51 -16.41 -35.32
C VAL A 959 -27.89 -15.74 -35.36
N THR A 960 -27.94 -14.41 -35.38
CA THR A 960 -29.21 -13.66 -35.36
C THR A 960 -29.78 -13.42 -36.77
N GLY A 961 -28.93 -13.36 -37.79
CA GLY A 961 -29.29 -13.03 -39.17
C GLY A 961 -29.49 -11.52 -39.44
N GLU A 962 -29.33 -10.68 -38.42
CA GLU A 962 -29.46 -9.22 -38.52
C GLU A 962 -28.11 -8.58 -38.96
N PRO A 963 -28.13 -7.42 -39.65
CA PRO A 963 -26.92 -6.69 -39.98
C PRO A 963 -26.20 -6.16 -38.73
N TYR A 964 -24.87 -6.12 -38.73
CA TYR A 964 -24.13 -5.39 -37.68
C TYR A 964 -24.40 -3.89 -37.85
N GLU A 965 -24.73 -3.21 -36.74
CA GLU A 965 -24.99 -1.77 -36.75
C GLU A 965 -23.66 -1.00 -36.73
N ALA A 966 -23.56 0.06 -37.54
CA ALA A 966 -22.37 0.92 -37.57
C ALA A 966 -22.26 1.75 -36.29
N GLN A 967 -21.05 1.89 -35.76
CA GLN A 967 -20.72 2.67 -34.57
C GLN A 967 -19.61 3.67 -34.91
N LEU A 968 -20.00 4.90 -35.26
CA LEU A 968 -19.05 5.97 -35.61
C LEU A 968 -18.54 6.69 -34.36
N VAL A 969 -17.24 6.62 -34.12
CA VAL A 969 -16.55 7.30 -33.00
C VAL A 969 -15.35 8.10 -33.49
N PRO A 970 -14.86 9.12 -32.74
CA PRO A 970 -13.61 9.79 -33.05
C PRO A 970 -12.44 8.81 -33.13
N ARG A 971 -11.63 8.89 -34.18
CA ARG A 971 -10.46 8.00 -34.34
C ARG A 971 -9.45 8.17 -33.20
N GLY A 972 -9.23 9.39 -32.72
CA GLY A 972 -8.35 9.65 -31.57
C GLY A 972 -8.82 9.00 -30.28
N ASP A 973 -10.13 8.91 -30.04
CA ASP A 973 -10.64 8.17 -28.89
C ASP A 973 -10.46 6.66 -29.07
N TYR A 974 -10.85 6.12 -30.22
CA TYR A 974 -10.72 4.68 -30.50
C TYR A 974 -9.27 4.18 -30.40
N THR A 975 -8.31 4.92 -30.95
CA THR A 975 -6.91 4.49 -30.99
C THR A 975 -6.23 4.52 -29.62
N ARG A 976 -6.56 5.50 -28.77
CA ARG A 976 -6.11 5.55 -27.36
C ARG A 976 -6.74 4.44 -26.53
N VAL A 977 -8.06 4.27 -26.64
CA VAL A 977 -8.81 3.16 -26.01
C VAL A 977 -8.21 1.82 -26.40
N LEU A 978 -8.00 1.58 -27.70
CA LEU A 978 -7.50 0.31 -28.19
C LEU A 978 -6.07 0.05 -27.68
N ALA A 979 -5.23 1.08 -27.65
CA ALA A 979 -3.87 0.99 -27.13
C ALA A 979 -3.85 0.64 -25.63
N GLU A 980 -4.80 1.14 -24.83
CA GLU A 980 -4.86 0.89 -23.38
C GLU A 980 -5.56 -0.42 -23.03
N PHE A 981 -6.68 -0.75 -23.70
CA PHE A 981 -7.44 -1.99 -23.45
C PHE A 981 -6.56 -3.24 -23.60
N TRP A 982 -5.72 -3.27 -24.64
CA TRP A 982 -4.79 -4.37 -24.89
C TRP A 982 -3.37 -4.10 -24.34
N ALA A 983 -3.17 -3.05 -23.54
CA ALA A 983 -1.92 -2.81 -22.84
C ALA A 983 -1.90 -3.39 -21.42
N ASP A 984 -2.92 -4.14 -21.04
CA ASP A 984 -3.05 -4.88 -19.77
C ASP A 984 -2.51 -4.06 -18.59
N GLY A 985 -3.16 -2.93 -18.28
CA GLY A 985 -2.78 -1.95 -17.24
C GLY A 985 -2.74 -2.51 -15.81
N PRO A 986 -2.69 -1.69 -14.74
CA PRO A 986 -2.33 -2.12 -13.37
C PRO A 986 -3.08 -3.34 -12.80
N ASP A 987 -4.26 -3.65 -13.32
CA ASP A 987 -5.02 -4.88 -12.98
C ASP A 987 -4.68 -6.05 -13.95
N SER A 988 -3.43 -6.13 -14.39
CA SER A 988 -2.96 -6.98 -15.50
C SER A 988 -2.94 -8.45 -15.14
N GLU A 989 -3.74 -9.28 -15.82
CA GLU A 989 -3.50 -10.72 -15.88
C GLU A 989 -2.40 -11.12 -16.91
N THR A 990 -1.70 -10.14 -17.48
CA THR A 990 -0.80 -10.26 -18.65
C THR A 990 -1.49 -10.81 -19.91
N PRO A 991 -0.86 -10.71 -21.10
CA PRO A 991 -1.51 -11.14 -22.34
C PRO A 991 -2.03 -12.59 -22.35
N PRO A 992 -1.30 -13.61 -21.83
CA PRO A 992 -1.85 -14.97 -21.78
C PRO A 992 -3.05 -15.09 -20.83
N GLY A 993 -3.07 -14.39 -19.69
CA GLY A 993 -4.20 -14.42 -18.77
C GLY A 993 -5.44 -13.73 -19.33
N HIS A 994 -5.26 -12.68 -20.13
CA HIS A 994 -6.38 -11.96 -20.74
C HIS A 994 -7.22 -12.88 -21.65
N TRP A 995 -6.58 -13.83 -22.33
CA TRP A 995 -7.29 -14.85 -23.11
C TRP A 995 -7.98 -15.92 -22.27
N PHE A 996 -7.55 -16.14 -21.02
CA PHE A 996 -8.31 -16.94 -20.06
C PHE A 996 -9.55 -16.19 -19.56
N VAL A 997 -9.46 -14.87 -19.34
CA VAL A 997 -10.63 -14.03 -19.05
C VAL A 997 -11.66 -14.11 -20.20
N ILE A 998 -11.21 -13.93 -21.44
CA ILE A 998 -12.08 -14.09 -22.62
C ILE A 998 -12.66 -15.51 -22.72
N MET A 999 -11.86 -16.55 -22.44
CA MET A 999 -12.35 -17.94 -22.41
C MET A 999 -13.44 -18.13 -21.34
N ASN A 1000 -13.27 -17.53 -20.17
CA ASN A 1000 -14.26 -17.56 -19.09
C ASN A 1000 -15.56 -16.89 -19.52
N GLU A 1001 -15.50 -15.69 -20.12
CA GLU A 1001 -16.67 -15.02 -20.69
C GLU A 1001 -17.40 -15.89 -21.72
N VAL A 1002 -16.64 -16.60 -22.57
CA VAL A 1002 -17.19 -17.55 -23.55
C VAL A 1002 -17.86 -18.74 -22.86
N ASN A 1003 -17.22 -19.31 -21.84
CA ASN A 1003 -17.71 -20.46 -21.07
C ASN A 1003 -19.00 -20.14 -20.29
N ASP A 1004 -19.11 -18.92 -19.80
CA ASP A 1004 -20.22 -18.43 -19.00
C ASP A 1004 -21.37 -17.90 -19.89
N HIS A 1005 -21.13 -17.73 -21.19
CA HIS A 1005 -22.13 -17.22 -22.11
C HIS A 1005 -23.33 -18.19 -22.28
N PRO A 1006 -24.59 -17.75 -22.08
CA PRO A 1006 -25.76 -18.63 -22.03
C PRO A 1006 -26.13 -19.31 -23.35
N LEU A 1007 -25.52 -18.90 -24.47
CA LEU A 1007 -25.67 -19.51 -25.79
C LEU A 1007 -24.53 -20.45 -26.19
N LEU A 1008 -23.53 -20.65 -25.34
CA LEU A 1008 -22.50 -21.66 -25.59
C LEU A 1008 -23.14 -23.05 -25.46
N GLU A 1009 -22.95 -23.88 -26.48
CA GLU A 1009 -23.17 -25.33 -26.35
C GLU A 1009 -21.81 -25.97 -26.04
N ARG A 1010 -21.64 -26.57 -24.85
CA ARG A 1010 -20.37 -27.19 -24.40
C ARG A 1010 -20.08 -28.50 -25.13
N ARG A 1011 -19.94 -28.43 -26.45
CA ARG A 1011 -19.68 -29.55 -27.35
C ARG A 1011 -18.28 -29.39 -27.92
N MET A 1012 -17.41 -30.36 -27.65
CA MET A 1012 -16.06 -30.35 -28.19
C MET A 1012 -16.10 -30.28 -29.73
N GLU A 1013 -15.43 -29.29 -30.31
CA GLU A 1013 -15.45 -28.99 -31.75
C GLU A 1013 -16.84 -28.68 -32.32
N GLY A 1014 -17.81 -28.32 -31.48
CA GLY A 1014 -19.22 -28.15 -31.86
C GLY A 1014 -19.93 -29.47 -32.23
N LEU A 1015 -19.33 -30.62 -31.89
CA LEU A 1015 -19.80 -31.95 -32.27
C LEU A 1015 -20.14 -32.81 -31.05
N GLY A 1016 -20.94 -33.87 -31.25
CA GLY A 1016 -21.20 -34.87 -30.22
C GLY A 1016 -22.19 -34.44 -29.15
N SER A 1017 -22.16 -35.10 -27.98
CA SER A 1017 -22.96 -34.74 -26.80
C SER A 1017 -22.36 -33.53 -26.09
N GLU A 1018 -23.20 -32.83 -25.35
CA GLU A 1018 -22.75 -31.74 -24.49
C GLU A 1018 -22.00 -32.32 -23.28
N LEU A 1019 -20.92 -31.67 -22.90
CA LEU A 1019 -20.04 -32.06 -21.79
C LEU A 1019 -20.51 -31.40 -20.49
N GLU A 1020 -20.25 -32.07 -19.38
CA GLU A 1020 -20.42 -31.49 -18.03
C GLU A 1020 -19.45 -30.33 -17.83
N MET A 1021 -19.80 -29.35 -16.98
CA MET A 1021 -19.02 -28.10 -16.84
C MET A 1021 -17.56 -28.35 -16.49
N LEU A 1022 -17.29 -29.17 -15.47
CA LEU A 1022 -15.92 -29.48 -15.05
C LEU A 1022 -15.10 -30.15 -16.16
N GLU A 1023 -15.72 -31.05 -16.93
CA GLU A 1023 -15.05 -31.69 -18.06
C GLU A 1023 -14.72 -30.68 -19.16
N TRP A 1024 -15.66 -29.78 -19.47
CA TRP A 1024 -15.44 -28.72 -20.45
C TRP A 1024 -14.30 -27.80 -20.02
N ASP A 1025 -14.36 -27.26 -18.79
CA ASP A 1025 -13.38 -26.31 -18.28
C ASP A 1025 -11.98 -26.94 -18.19
N ALA A 1026 -11.86 -28.16 -17.66
CA ALA A 1026 -10.57 -28.87 -17.59
C ALA A 1026 -9.95 -29.08 -18.98
N LYS A 1027 -10.75 -29.44 -19.99
CA LYS A 1027 -10.27 -29.63 -21.37
C LYS A 1027 -9.97 -28.30 -22.07
N ALA A 1028 -10.80 -27.28 -21.87
CA ALA A 1028 -10.65 -25.96 -22.46
C ALA A 1028 -9.37 -25.27 -21.95
N TYR A 1029 -9.18 -25.23 -20.63
CA TYR A 1029 -7.99 -24.65 -20.02
C TYR A 1029 -6.72 -25.42 -20.38
N PHE A 1030 -6.78 -26.75 -20.44
CA PHE A 1030 -5.62 -27.54 -20.85
C PHE A 1030 -5.15 -27.20 -22.28
N ALA A 1031 -6.10 -27.10 -23.22
CA ALA A 1031 -5.79 -26.73 -24.60
C ALA A 1031 -5.28 -25.29 -24.73
N LEU A 1032 -5.94 -24.33 -24.07
CA LEU A 1032 -5.56 -22.92 -24.12
C LEU A 1032 -4.23 -22.68 -23.40
N GLY A 1033 -4.06 -23.23 -22.21
CA GLY A 1033 -2.83 -23.12 -21.42
C GLY A 1033 -1.63 -23.67 -22.19
N GLY A 1034 -1.77 -24.85 -22.81
CA GLY A 1034 -0.71 -25.41 -23.67
C GLY A 1034 -0.33 -24.49 -24.83
N ALA A 1035 -1.31 -23.87 -25.49
CA ALA A 1035 -1.06 -22.91 -26.56
C ALA A 1035 -0.40 -21.61 -26.06
N MET A 1036 -0.79 -21.10 -24.88
CA MET A 1036 -0.14 -19.92 -24.29
C MET A 1036 1.30 -20.24 -23.91
N HIS A 1037 1.56 -21.40 -23.31
CA HIS A 1037 2.92 -21.84 -22.97
C HIS A 1037 3.83 -21.95 -24.19
N ASP A 1038 3.37 -22.60 -25.27
CA ASP A 1038 4.15 -22.73 -26.50
C ASP A 1038 4.35 -21.40 -27.24
N ALA A 1039 3.35 -20.50 -27.17
CA ALA A 1039 3.48 -19.14 -27.68
C ALA A 1039 4.56 -18.36 -26.92
N ALA A 1040 4.65 -18.52 -25.60
CA ALA A 1040 5.70 -17.91 -24.78
C ALA A 1040 7.09 -18.41 -25.17
N ILE A 1041 7.27 -19.74 -25.23
CA ILE A 1041 8.53 -20.40 -25.62
C ILE A 1041 9.00 -19.90 -26.98
N THR A 1042 8.09 -19.91 -27.96
CA THR A 1042 8.41 -19.53 -29.33
C THR A 1042 8.75 -18.04 -29.43
N ALA A 1043 7.90 -17.16 -28.90
CA ALA A 1043 8.10 -15.72 -29.01
C ALA A 1043 9.36 -15.27 -28.26
N TRP A 1044 9.62 -15.78 -27.05
CA TRP A 1044 10.82 -15.40 -26.29
C TRP A 1044 12.09 -16.05 -26.80
N GLY A 1045 12.05 -17.27 -27.34
CA GLY A 1045 13.19 -17.85 -28.06
C GLY A 1045 13.63 -16.97 -29.25
N ILE A 1046 12.66 -16.49 -30.04
CA ILE A 1046 12.90 -15.55 -31.15
C ILE A 1046 13.43 -14.21 -30.62
N LYS A 1047 12.79 -13.63 -29.60
CA LYS A 1047 13.19 -12.35 -29.01
C LYS A 1047 14.60 -12.39 -28.44
N GLY A 1048 14.95 -13.43 -27.71
CA GLY A 1048 16.30 -13.60 -27.15
C GLY A 1048 17.37 -13.74 -28.21
N TRP A 1049 17.10 -14.52 -29.26
CA TRP A 1049 18.06 -14.71 -30.34
C TRP A 1049 18.26 -13.45 -31.18
N TYR A 1050 17.18 -12.92 -31.78
CA TYR A 1050 17.26 -11.78 -32.68
C TYR A 1050 17.50 -10.46 -31.96
N ASP A 1051 17.05 -10.37 -30.70
CA ASP A 1051 17.29 -9.25 -29.79
C ASP A 1051 16.97 -7.91 -30.46
N TYR A 1052 15.82 -7.79 -31.12
CA TYR A 1052 15.52 -6.66 -32.00
C TYR A 1052 15.07 -5.39 -31.26
N LEU A 1053 15.44 -4.23 -31.79
CA LEU A 1053 15.23 -2.90 -31.22
C LEU A 1053 13.74 -2.49 -31.15
N ARG A 1054 13.39 -1.62 -30.18
CA ARG A 1054 12.05 -1.01 -30.01
C ARG A 1054 11.92 0.34 -30.72
N PRO A 1055 10.69 0.79 -31.06
CA PRO A 1055 10.48 2.03 -31.80
C PRO A 1055 11.09 3.30 -31.18
N ILE A 1056 10.95 3.52 -29.87
CA ILE A 1056 11.49 4.73 -29.21
C ILE A 1056 13.00 4.89 -29.47
N SER A 1057 13.76 3.81 -29.32
CA SER A 1057 15.20 3.82 -29.55
C SER A 1057 15.55 4.03 -31.03
N ALA A 1058 14.82 3.36 -31.95
CA ALA A 1058 15.05 3.46 -33.39
C ALA A 1058 14.74 4.86 -33.93
N ILE A 1059 13.56 5.40 -33.58
CA ILE A 1059 13.08 6.71 -34.04
C ILE A 1059 14.02 7.81 -33.57
N ARG A 1060 14.37 7.84 -32.28
CA ARG A 1060 15.28 8.86 -31.72
C ARG A 1060 16.68 8.78 -32.34
N ALA A 1061 17.21 7.57 -32.52
CA ALA A 1061 18.52 7.40 -33.12
C ALA A 1061 18.57 7.75 -34.62
N MET A 1062 17.52 7.44 -35.39
CA MET A 1062 17.40 7.88 -36.78
C MET A 1062 17.25 9.41 -36.86
N ALA A 1063 16.48 10.02 -35.95
CA ALA A 1063 16.31 11.47 -35.90
C ALA A 1063 17.62 12.22 -35.59
N ASP A 1064 18.46 11.70 -34.69
CA ASP A 1064 19.78 12.26 -34.38
C ASP A 1064 20.72 12.30 -35.59
N ARG A 1065 20.51 11.40 -36.57
CA ARG A 1065 21.27 11.38 -37.83
C ARG A 1065 20.76 12.41 -38.83
N GLY A 1066 19.52 12.88 -38.70
CA GLY A 1066 18.86 13.79 -39.63
C GLY A 1066 17.84 13.09 -40.53
N GLN A 1067 17.61 13.62 -41.74
CA GLN A 1067 16.60 13.08 -42.67
C GLN A 1067 17.19 12.35 -43.86
N SER A 1068 16.49 11.34 -44.40
CA SER A 1068 16.97 10.52 -45.53
C SER A 1068 16.22 10.69 -46.86
N SER A 1069 15.20 11.57 -46.92
CA SER A 1069 14.32 11.72 -48.09
C SER A 1069 14.89 12.59 -49.22
N ASP A 1070 15.62 13.67 -48.91
CA ASP A 1070 16.13 14.61 -49.93
C ASP A 1070 17.56 15.08 -49.63
N SER A 1071 18.51 14.72 -50.50
CA SER A 1071 19.91 15.10 -50.34
C SER A 1071 20.22 16.58 -50.51
N GLU A 1072 19.27 17.37 -51.00
CA GLU A 1072 19.43 18.82 -51.20
C GLU A 1072 18.86 19.66 -50.03
N LEU A 1073 18.16 19.03 -49.08
CA LEU A 1073 17.67 19.68 -47.86
C LEU A 1073 18.70 19.61 -46.73
N ASP A 1074 18.54 20.50 -45.74
CA ASP A 1074 19.37 20.50 -44.54
C ASP A 1074 19.22 19.20 -43.74
N SER A 1075 20.24 18.91 -42.93
CA SER A 1075 20.31 17.70 -42.09
C SER A 1075 20.15 16.38 -42.86
N TYR A 1076 20.49 16.34 -44.15
CA TYR A 1076 20.46 15.08 -44.90
C TYR A 1076 21.50 14.08 -44.39
N HIS A 1077 21.03 12.85 -44.14
CA HIS A 1077 21.85 11.68 -43.89
C HIS A 1077 21.14 10.43 -44.42
N VAL A 1078 21.84 9.56 -45.15
CA VAL A 1078 21.24 8.34 -45.75
C VAL A 1078 20.61 7.40 -44.72
N ASP A 1079 21.17 7.43 -43.51
CA ASP A 1079 20.71 6.68 -42.33
C ASP A 1079 19.67 7.43 -41.47
N GLY A 1080 19.25 8.61 -41.90
CA GLY A 1080 18.27 9.42 -41.20
C GLY A 1080 16.84 8.92 -41.35
N ILE A 1081 15.93 9.50 -40.58
CA ILE A 1081 14.49 9.23 -40.67
C ILE A 1081 13.90 9.81 -41.98
N PRO A 1082 13.05 9.11 -42.71
CA PRO A 1082 12.39 9.65 -43.90
C PRO A 1082 11.42 10.77 -43.54
N LEU A 1083 11.45 11.88 -44.30
CA LEU A 1083 10.45 12.94 -44.25
C LEU A 1083 9.12 12.48 -44.84
N VAL A 1084 8.03 12.92 -44.21
CA VAL A 1084 6.64 12.70 -44.62
C VAL A 1084 5.91 14.03 -44.48
N ASP A 1085 5.42 14.58 -45.59
CA ASP A 1085 4.73 15.87 -45.63
C ASP A 1085 3.58 15.93 -44.61
N GLY A 1086 3.60 16.95 -43.74
CA GLY A 1086 2.61 17.15 -42.68
C GLY A 1086 2.75 16.25 -41.45
N LEU A 1087 3.73 15.34 -41.39
CA LEU A 1087 3.87 14.33 -40.32
C LEU A 1087 5.29 14.21 -39.77
N ILE A 1088 6.30 14.19 -40.63
CA ILE A 1088 7.73 14.15 -40.28
C ILE A 1088 8.46 15.18 -41.13
N GLU A 1089 8.92 16.26 -40.51
CA GLU A 1089 9.43 17.44 -41.22
C GLU A 1089 10.73 17.97 -40.59
N LEU A 1090 11.38 18.90 -41.30
CA LEU A 1090 12.42 19.74 -40.71
C LEU A 1090 11.77 20.89 -39.95
N VAL A 1091 12.40 21.29 -38.83
CA VAL A 1091 12.06 22.53 -38.12
C VAL A 1091 12.51 23.73 -38.96
N ASP A 1092 11.58 24.61 -39.31
CA ASP A 1092 11.80 25.87 -40.02
C ASP A 1092 12.14 27.02 -39.05
N GLU A 1093 12.69 28.13 -39.54
CA GLU A 1093 12.93 29.36 -38.75
C GLU A 1093 11.63 29.98 -38.20
N GLU A 1094 10.49 29.74 -38.86
CA GLU A 1094 9.18 30.26 -38.44
C GLU A 1094 8.41 29.32 -37.50
N ASP A 1095 8.90 28.10 -37.24
CA ASP A 1095 8.24 27.16 -36.33
C ASP A 1095 8.38 27.58 -34.86
N ASP A 1096 7.34 27.34 -34.05
CA ASP A 1096 7.41 27.54 -32.60
C ASP A 1096 8.50 26.67 -31.94
N LEU A 1097 8.81 25.52 -32.56
CA LEU A 1097 9.88 24.61 -32.14
C LEU A 1097 11.30 25.10 -32.46
N ALA A 1098 11.48 26.15 -33.27
CA ALA A 1098 12.80 26.64 -33.69
C ALA A 1098 13.72 27.01 -32.52
N GLY A 1099 13.13 27.37 -31.37
CA GLY A 1099 13.83 27.87 -30.19
C GLY A 1099 14.14 29.37 -30.29
N ASN A 1100 14.50 29.99 -29.16
CA ASN A 1100 14.65 31.45 -29.06
C ASN A 1100 15.81 32.00 -29.90
N GLN A 1101 16.76 31.15 -30.28
CA GLN A 1101 17.93 31.48 -31.11
C GLN A 1101 17.96 30.69 -32.42
N GLY A 1102 16.89 29.96 -32.77
CA GLY A 1102 16.87 29.06 -33.92
C GLY A 1102 17.72 27.81 -33.71
N GLU A 1103 17.98 27.41 -32.46
CA GLU A 1103 18.84 26.28 -32.09
C GLU A 1103 18.33 24.91 -32.55
N HIS A 1104 17.04 24.81 -32.88
CA HIS A 1104 16.43 23.59 -33.39
C HIS A 1104 16.15 23.62 -34.90
N VAL A 1105 16.43 24.73 -35.59
CA VAL A 1105 16.20 24.84 -37.05
C VAL A 1105 17.03 23.76 -37.78
N GLY A 1106 16.36 23.04 -38.67
CA GLY A 1106 16.94 21.90 -39.39
C GLY A 1106 16.96 20.58 -38.60
N LYS A 1107 16.54 20.55 -37.33
CA LYS A 1107 16.25 19.27 -36.64
C LYS A 1107 14.98 18.63 -37.19
N ILE A 1108 14.74 17.36 -36.86
CA ILE A 1108 13.52 16.65 -37.23
C ILE A 1108 12.42 16.93 -36.20
N LYS A 1109 11.22 17.26 -36.68
CA LYS A 1109 9.98 17.30 -35.90
C LYS A 1109 9.00 16.24 -36.40
N VAL A 1110 8.22 15.68 -35.48
CA VAL A 1110 7.15 14.73 -35.75
C VAL A 1110 5.83 15.27 -35.20
N LEU A 1111 4.74 15.05 -35.93
CA LEU A 1111 3.40 15.33 -35.44
C LEU A 1111 2.89 14.09 -34.70
N GLY A 1112 2.69 14.18 -33.39
CA GLY A 1112 2.28 13.03 -32.58
C GLY A 1112 1.84 13.43 -31.18
N TRP A 1113 1.54 12.43 -30.35
CA TRP A 1113 1.26 12.62 -28.93
C TRP A 1113 2.43 13.32 -28.25
N ARG A 1114 2.14 14.40 -27.50
CA ARG A 1114 3.18 15.29 -27.00
C ARG A 1114 3.99 14.73 -25.85
N GLY A 1115 3.53 13.65 -25.23
CA GLY A 1115 4.24 12.95 -24.18
C GLY A 1115 3.85 13.37 -22.76
N PRO A 1116 4.44 12.69 -21.76
CA PRO A 1116 4.07 12.82 -20.36
C PRO A 1116 4.37 14.19 -19.75
N ASP A 1117 5.29 14.98 -20.32
CA ASP A 1117 5.61 16.34 -19.84
C ASP A 1117 4.41 17.32 -19.88
N TYR A 1118 3.30 16.92 -20.51
CA TYR A 1118 2.06 17.69 -20.61
C TYR A 1118 0.93 17.15 -19.72
N ILE A 1119 1.21 16.17 -18.86
CA ILE A 1119 0.26 15.56 -17.90
C ILE A 1119 0.78 15.82 -16.48
N GLU A 1120 0.07 16.63 -15.69
CA GLU A 1120 0.33 16.78 -14.26
C GLU A 1120 -0.59 15.83 -13.45
N ASP A 1121 -1.85 15.73 -13.84
CA ASP A 1121 -2.84 14.80 -13.30
C ASP A 1121 -3.53 14.03 -14.44
N PRO A 1122 -3.28 12.71 -14.62
CA PRO A 1122 -3.87 11.94 -15.71
C PRO A 1122 -5.40 11.82 -15.62
N ALA A 1123 -6.02 12.14 -14.48
CA ALA A 1123 -7.48 12.18 -14.35
C ALA A 1123 -8.12 13.49 -14.85
N GLU A 1124 -7.33 14.55 -15.08
CA GLU A 1124 -7.82 15.86 -15.50
C GLU A 1124 -7.14 16.40 -16.76
N ASP A 1125 -5.93 15.93 -17.09
CA ASP A 1125 -5.10 16.46 -18.17
C ASP A 1125 -5.11 15.59 -19.43
N VAL A 1126 -4.89 16.25 -20.57
CA VAL A 1126 -4.70 15.62 -21.88
C VAL A 1126 -3.47 16.23 -22.55
N ALA A 1127 -2.48 15.41 -22.92
CA ALA A 1127 -1.26 15.92 -23.55
C ALA A 1127 -1.55 16.40 -24.97
N GLY A 1128 -2.46 15.68 -25.63
CA GLY A 1128 -2.92 15.93 -26.99
C GLY A 1128 -1.83 15.68 -28.04
N VAL A 1129 -2.18 15.91 -29.30
CA VAL A 1129 -1.26 15.79 -30.43
C VAL A 1129 -0.70 17.17 -30.79
N GLY A 1130 0.55 17.21 -31.23
CA GLY A 1130 1.23 18.43 -31.67
C GLY A 1130 2.59 18.14 -32.30
N TRP A 1131 3.19 19.19 -32.86
CA TRP A 1131 4.57 19.09 -33.35
C TRP A 1131 5.52 19.01 -32.16
N ILE A 1132 6.33 17.94 -32.11
CA ILE A 1132 7.40 17.75 -31.14
C ILE A 1132 8.72 17.47 -31.86
N LEU A 1133 9.84 17.76 -31.21
CA LEU A 1133 11.14 17.34 -31.72
C LEU A 1133 11.22 15.81 -31.68
N ALA A 1134 11.65 15.18 -32.77
CA ALA A 1134 11.70 13.71 -32.87
C ALA A 1134 12.68 13.08 -31.86
N GLU A 1135 13.72 13.83 -31.47
CA GLU A 1135 14.65 13.46 -30.39
C GLU A 1135 13.96 13.34 -29.02
N ASN A 1136 12.76 13.92 -28.86
CA ASN A 1136 11.94 13.85 -27.64
C ASN A 1136 10.68 12.97 -27.83
N TRP A 1137 10.58 12.17 -28.90
CA TRP A 1137 9.38 11.38 -29.16
C TRP A 1137 9.15 10.30 -28.10
N TRP A 1138 7.90 10.11 -27.68
CA TRP A 1138 7.45 9.07 -26.75
C TRP A 1138 6.36 8.21 -27.42
N PRO A 1139 6.33 6.89 -27.17
CA PRO A 1139 5.15 6.08 -27.46
C PRO A 1139 4.00 6.49 -26.54
N TYR A 1140 2.75 6.23 -26.94
CA TYR A 1140 1.57 6.48 -26.11
C TYR A 1140 1.49 5.43 -25.00
N GLN A 1141 2.17 5.71 -23.89
CA GLN A 1141 2.35 4.86 -22.72
C GLN A 1141 2.59 5.71 -21.47
N ARG A 1142 2.47 5.13 -20.27
CA ARG A 1142 2.82 5.80 -19.01
C ARG A 1142 4.31 6.17 -18.95
N PRO A 1143 4.69 7.28 -18.31
CA PRO A 1143 6.10 7.64 -18.14
C PRO A 1143 6.88 6.61 -17.31
N THR A 1144 6.20 5.86 -16.46
CA THR A 1144 6.75 4.78 -15.61
C THR A 1144 6.82 3.43 -16.30
N PHE A 1145 6.20 3.27 -17.48
CA PHE A 1145 6.22 2.05 -18.29
C PHE A 1145 6.17 2.39 -19.79
N VAL A 1146 7.31 2.77 -20.37
CA VAL A 1146 7.35 3.30 -21.74
C VAL A 1146 7.37 2.20 -22.82
N THR A 1147 8.01 1.07 -22.53
CA THR A 1147 7.99 -0.14 -23.37
C THR A 1147 8.34 -1.32 -22.47
N PRO A 1148 7.80 -2.52 -22.74
CA PRO A 1148 8.15 -3.70 -21.95
C PRO A 1148 9.66 -4.01 -21.98
N PRO A 1149 10.23 -4.55 -20.89
CA PRO A 1149 11.67 -4.77 -20.72
C PRO A 1149 12.15 -6.02 -21.47
N PHE A 1150 11.93 -6.06 -22.78
CA PHE A 1150 12.38 -7.12 -23.68
C PHE A 1150 12.31 -6.68 -25.15
N ALA A 1151 13.06 -7.37 -26.00
CA ALA A 1151 13.15 -7.13 -27.44
C ALA A 1151 11.80 -7.15 -28.17
N GLY A 1152 11.72 -6.44 -29.30
CA GLY A 1152 10.50 -6.28 -30.10
C GLY A 1152 10.09 -7.54 -30.88
N PHE A 1153 11.01 -8.09 -31.66
CA PHE A 1153 10.70 -9.12 -32.66
C PHE A 1153 10.68 -10.54 -32.08
N VAL A 1154 9.59 -11.31 -32.18
CA VAL A 1154 8.24 -10.98 -32.69
C VAL A 1154 7.33 -10.48 -31.56
N SER A 1155 6.20 -9.85 -31.89
CA SER A 1155 5.21 -9.38 -30.92
C SER A 1155 4.60 -10.57 -30.16
N GLY A 1156 4.81 -10.60 -28.83
CA GLY A 1156 4.23 -11.63 -27.97
C GLY A 1156 2.71 -11.58 -27.96
N HIS A 1157 2.12 -10.38 -27.89
CA HIS A 1157 0.66 -10.20 -27.94
C HIS A 1157 0.08 -10.77 -29.25
N SER A 1158 0.71 -10.50 -30.39
CA SER A 1158 0.26 -11.03 -31.68
C SER A 1158 0.29 -12.57 -31.71
N THR A 1159 1.33 -13.18 -31.12
CA THR A 1159 1.47 -14.64 -31.04
C THR A 1159 0.49 -15.28 -30.07
N TYR A 1160 0.37 -14.78 -28.83
CA TYR A 1160 -0.62 -15.27 -27.85
C TYR A 1160 -2.03 -15.16 -28.41
N SER A 1161 -2.42 -13.96 -28.85
CA SER A 1161 -3.76 -13.68 -29.30
C SER A 1161 -4.20 -14.52 -30.48
N ARG A 1162 -3.30 -14.71 -31.46
CA ARG A 1162 -3.65 -15.55 -32.59
C ARG A 1162 -3.71 -17.04 -32.23
N SER A 1163 -2.84 -17.51 -31.33
CA SER A 1163 -2.89 -18.89 -30.83
C SER A 1163 -4.19 -19.18 -30.09
N ALA A 1164 -4.59 -18.28 -29.19
CA ALA A 1164 -5.83 -18.40 -28.43
C ALA A 1164 -7.06 -18.41 -29.35
N ALA A 1165 -7.11 -17.53 -30.36
CA ALA A 1165 -8.21 -17.48 -31.30
C ALA A 1165 -8.40 -18.78 -32.11
N GLU A 1166 -7.30 -19.46 -32.50
CA GLU A 1166 -7.38 -20.77 -33.15
C GLU A 1166 -7.88 -21.85 -32.20
N VAL A 1167 -7.39 -21.86 -30.94
CA VAL A 1167 -7.85 -22.81 -29.91
C VAL A 1167 -9.34 -22.63 -29.62
N LEU A 1168 -9.80 -21.40 -29.34
CA LEU A 1168 -11.21 -21.09 -29.09
C LEU A 1168 -12.10 -21.47 -30.28
N THR A 1169 -11.64 -21.22 -31.50
CA THR A 1169 -12.36 -21.60 -32.72
C THR A 1169 -12.50 -23.12 -32.83
N ALA A 1170 -11.40 -23.85 -32.61
CA ALA A 1170 -11.39 -25.31 -32.69
C ALA A 1170 -12.20 -25.93 -31.55
N LEU A 1171 -12.08 -25.43 -30.32
CA LEU A 1171 -12.78 -25.89 -29.13
C LEU A 1171 -14.31 -25.75 -29.28
N THR A 1172 -14.79 -24.56 -29.68
CA THR A 1172 -16.22 -24.27 -29.81
C THR A 1172 -16.82 -24.74 -31.14
N GLY A 1173 -15.99 -25.10 -32.12
CA GLY A 1173 -16.41 -25.44 -33.47
C GLY A 1173 -16.89 -24.25 -34.32
N SER A 1174 -16.68 -23.03 -33.86
CA SER A 1174 -17.11 -21.79 -34.49
C SER A 1174 -16.05 -20.71 -34.34
N ALA A 1175 -15.76 -19.96 -35.41
CA ALA A 1175 -14.88 -18.79 -35.31
C ALA A 1175 -15.56 -17.60 -34.60
N TYR A 1176 -16.91 -17.61 -34.54
CA TYR A 1176 -17.69 -16.54 -33.94
C TYR A 1176 -17.85 -16.76 -32.44
N PHE A 1177 -17.80 -15.68 -31.68
CA PHE A 1177 -18.22 -15.67 -30.28
C PHE A 1177 -19.67 -16.20 -30.15
N PRO A 1178 -20.04 -16.84 -29.03
CA PRO A 1178 -21.43 -17.20 -28.76
C PRO A 1178 -22.38 -16.00 -29.00
N GLY A 1179 -23.53 -16.23 -29.64
CA GLY A 1179 -24.43 -15.14 -30.05
C GLY A 1179 -23.97 -14.34 -31.29
N GLY A 1180 -22.77 -14.63 -31.82
CA GLY A 1180 -22.21 -14.02 -33.02
C GLY A 1180 -21.47 -12.71 -32.80
N MET A 1181 -21.23 -12.30 -31.55
CA MET A 1181 -20.49 -11.09 -31.19
C MET A 1181 -20.13 -11.08 -29.69
N SER A 1182 -18.93 -10.62 -29.34
CA SER A 1182 -18.58 -10.16 -27.98
C SER A 1182 -18.46 -8.63 -27.95
N GLN A 1183 -18.66 -8.04 -26.77
CA GLN A 1183 -18.69 -6.59 -26.57
C GLN A 1183 -18.02 -6.19 -25.25
N PHE A 1184 -17.37 -5.04 -25.23
CA PHE A 1184 -16.83 -4.40 -24.03
C PHE A 1184 -17.21 -2.92 -24.00
N GLU A 1185 -17.93 -2.49 -22.97
CA GLU A 1185 -18.44 -1.12 -22.82
C GLU A 1185 -17.38 -0.18 -22.24
N ILE A 1186 -17.30 1.03 -22.77
CA ILE A 1186 -16.34 2.07 -22.38
C ILE A 1186 -17.11 3.37 -22.15
N GLU A 1187 -17.01 3.88 -20.93
CA GLU A 1187 -17.65 5.12 -20.52
C GLU A 1187 -16.73 6.33 -20.78
N ALA A 1188 -17.32 7.46 -21.19
CA ALA A 1188 -16.57 8.67 -21.47
C ALA A 1188 -15.90 9.23 -20.21
N ASN A 1189 -14.61 9.56 -20.31
CA ASN A 1189 -13.78 10.14 -19.25
C ASN A 1189 -13.60 9.24 -18.00
N GLU A 1190 -13.86 7.93 -18.13
CA GLU A 1190 -13.76 6.99 -17.00
C GLU A 1190 -12.88 5.77 -17.32
N PHE A 1191 -12.26 5.69 -18.51
CA PHE A 1191 -11.54 4.49 -18.94
C PHE A 1191 -10.04 4.70 -19.16
N LEU A 1192 -9.62 5.81 -19.79
CA LEU A 1192 -8.20 6.04 -20.04
C LEU A 1192 -7.49 6.37 -18.73
N VAL A 1193 -6.29 5.80 -18.56
CA VAL A 1193 -5.48 5.93 -17.36
C VAL A 1193 -4.13 6.60 -17.63
N PHE A 1194 -3.80 6.87 -18.90
CA PHE A 1194 -2.58 7.60 -19.28
C PHE A 1194 -2.82 9.11 -19.33
N GLU A 1195 -4.04 9.53 -19.66
CA GLU A 1195 -4.56 10.89 -19.72
C GLU A 1195 -6.09 10.84 -19.74
N ASP A 1196 -6.77 11.98 -19.56
CA ASP A 1196 -8.24 12.04 -19.52
C ASP A 1196 -8.90 11.59 -20.86
N GLY A 1197 -9.98 10.83 -20.73
CA GLY A 1197 -10.82 10.35 -21.83
C GLY A 1197 -11.31 8.90 -21.68
N PRO A 1198 -11.93 8.34 -22.74
CA PRO A 1198 -12.20 8.95 -24.04
C PRO A 1198 -13.29 10.04 -23.97
N SER A 1199 -13.42 10.85 -25.03
CA SER A 1199 -14.39 11.97 -25.03
C SER A 1199 -15.86 11.58 -25.25
N VAL A 1200 -16.11 10.32 -25.63
CA VAL A 1200 -17.45 9.76 -25.88
C VAL A 1200 -17.54 8.32 -25.39
N ASP A 1201 -18.75 7.89 -25.02
CA ASP A 1201 -19.03 6.49 -24.75
C ASP A 1201 -18.84 5.68 -26.03
N MET A 1202 -18.30 4.47 -25.91
CA MET A 1202 -18.18 3.53 -27.02
C MET A 1202 -18.18 2.08 -26.55
N VAL A 1203 -18.29 1.16 -27.50
CA VAL A 1203 -18.30 -0.28 -27.22
C VAL A 1203 -17.33 -0.96 -28.19
N LEU A 1204 -16.29 -1.61 -27.68
CA LEU A 1204 -15.47 -2.50 -28.51
C LEU A 1204 -16.30 -3.74 -28.86
N GLN A 1205 -16.23 -4.18 -30.11
CA GLN A 1205 -17.07 -5.26 -30.62
C GLN A 1205 -16.26 -6.18 -31.53
N TRP A 1206 -16.43 -7.49 -31.34
CA TRP A 1206 -15.75 -8.51 -32.13
C TRP A 1206 -16.74 -9.58 -32.56
N ALA A 1207 -16.84 -9.85 -33.86
CA ALA A 1207 -17.69 -10.93 -34.36
C ALA A 1207 -17.02 -12.30 -34.13
N THR A 1208 -15.71 -12.37 -34.39
CA THR A 1208 -14.91 -13.58 -34.28
C THR A 1208 -13.73 -13.41 -33.32
N TYR A 1209 -13.23 -14.54 -32.80
CA TYR A 1209 -12.00 -14.54 -31.99
C TYR A 1209 -10.80 -13.98 -32.77
N TYR A 1210 -10.80 -14.14 -34.10
CA TYR A 1210 -9.80 -13.56 -34.98
C TYR A 1210 -9.83 -12.04 -34.99
N ASP A 1211 -11.03 -11.43 -35.00
CA ASP A 1211 -11.15 -9.97 -34.99
C ASP A 1211 -10.59 -9.38 -33.68
N ALA A 1212 -10.82 -10.04 -32.55
CA ALA A 1212 -10.23 -9.66 -31.26
C ALA A 1212 -8.70 -9.77 -31.29
N ALA A 1213 -8.17 -10.88 -31.80
CA ALA A 1213 -6.72 -11.08 -31.93
C ALA A 1213 -6.05 -10.07 -32.88
N ASP A 1214 -6.75 -9.69 -33.95
CA ASP A 1214 -6.26 -8.75 -34.94
C ASP A 1214 -6.24 -7.31 -34.41
N GLN A 1215 -7.27 -6.93 -33.66
CA GLN A 1215 -7.31 -5.65 -32.94
C GLN A 1215 -6.26 -5.56 -31.83
N CYS A 1216 -6.06 -6.65 -31.06
CA CYS A 1216 -4.99 -6.74 -30.06
C CYS A 1216 -3.63 -6.43 -30.68
N SER A 1217 -3.37 -6.98 -31.87
CA SER A 1217 -2.13 -6.77 -32.58
C SER A 1217 -1.96 -5.33 -33.09
N LEU A 1218 -3.02 -4.71 -33.62
CA LEU A 1218 -3.01 -3.31 -34.06
C LEU A 1218 -2.77 -2.32 -32.91
N SER A 1219 -3.30 -2.63 -31.72
CA SER A 1219 -3.11 -1.80 -30.52
C SER A 1219 -1.63 -1.49 -30.26
N ARG A 1220 -0.73 -2.43 -30.59
CA ARG A 1220 0.69 -2.27 -30.30
C ARG A 1220 1.42 -1.31 -31.22
N ILE A 1221 0.91 -1.11 -32.42
CA ILE A 1221 1.43 -0.14 -33.38
C ILE A 1221 0.94 1.26 -32.99
N TRP A 1222 -0.36 1.42 -32.69
CA TRP A 1222 -0.91 2.71 -32.21
C TRP A 1222 -0.36 3.12 -30.85
N GLY A 1223 -0.18 2.17 -29.92
CA GLY A 1223 0.49 2.39 -28.65
C GLY A 1223 1.99 2.70 -28.79
N GLY A 1224 2.57 2.58 -29.98
CA GLY A 1224 3.92 3.05 -30.27
C GLY A 1224 5.07 2.09 -29.97
N ILE A 1225 4.79 0.82 -29.63
CA ILE A 1225 5.81 -0.08 -29.06
C ILE A 1225 6.25 -1.24 -29.96
N HIS A 1226 5.56 -1.48 -31.08
CA HIS A 1226 5.92 -2.49 -32.08
C HIS A 1226 5.77 -1.93 -33.51
N PRO A 1227 6.77 -2.10 -34.40
CA PRO A 1227 6.61 -1.87 -35.83
C PRO A 1227 5.89 -3.06 -36.51
N PRO A 1228 5.37 -2.87 -37.75
CA PRO A 1228 4.73 -3.93 -38.54
C PRO A 1228 5.53 -5.24 -38.66
N ALA A 1229 6.86 -5.15 -38.69
CA ALA A 1229 7.75 -6.31 -38.79
C ALA A 1229 7.62 -7.27 -37.60
N ASP A 1230 7.23 -6.79 -36.42
CA ASP A 1230 7.05 -7.61 -35.22
C ASP A 1230 5.69 -8.32 -35.22
N ASP A 1231 4.68 -7.74 -35.88
CA ASP A 1231 3.28 -8.18 -35.79
C ASP A 1231 2.97 -9.41 -36.67
N ILE A 1232 3.09 -9.28 -38.00
CA ILE A 1232 2.65 -10.32 -38.95
C ILE A 1232 3.32 -11.68 -38.71
N PRO A 1233 4.65 -11.79 -38.48
CA PRO A 1233 5.25 -13.07 -38.17
C PRO A 1233 4.70 -13.65 -36.87
N GLY A 1234 4.47 -12.82 -35.85
CA GLY A 1234 3.86 -13.23 -34.59
C GLY A 1234 2.47 -13.85 -34.78
N ARG A 1235 1.59 -13.20 -35.57
CA ARG A 1235 0.27 -13.76 -35.91
C ARG A 1235 0.39 -15.10 -36.64
N ARG A 1236 1.26 -15.20 -37.64
CA ARG A 1236 1.43 -16.43 -38.42
C ARG A 1236 1.92 -17.59 -37.57
N ILE A 1237 2.89 -17.35 -36.70
CA ILE A 1237 3.37 -18.34 -35.73
C ILE A 1237 2.22 -18.78 -34.82
N GLY A 1238 1.42 -17.82 -34.32
CA GLY A 1238 0.27 -18.15 -33.48
C GLY A 1238 -0.78 -19.03 -34.18
N ILE A 1239 -0.94 -18.92 -35.50
CA ILE A 1239 -1.82 -19.83 -36.26
C ILE A 1239 -1.35 -21.28 -36.14
N ASP A 1240 -0.04 -21.50 -36.28
CA ASP A 1240 0.54 -22.85 -36.28
C ASP A 1240 0.52 -23.42 -34.86
N ILE A 1241 0.93 -22.63 -33.85
CA ILE A 1241 0.92 -23.03 -32.43
C ILE A 1241 -0.48 -23.38 -31.95
N GLY A 1242 -1.48 -22.52 -32.19
CA GLY A 1242 -2.84 -22.76 -31.72
C GLY A 1242 -3.45 -24.05 -32.29
N LYS A 1243 -3.14 -24.37 -33.54
CA LYS A 1243 -3.57 -25.63 -34.18
C LYS A 1243 -2.86 -26.85 -33.62
N ASP A 1244 -1.53 -26.79 -33.50
CA ASP A 1244 -0.72 -27.90 -33.00
C ASP A 1244 -1.05 -28.22 -31.54
N ALA A 1245 -1.20 -27.19 -30.69
CA ALA A 1245 -1.60 -27.34 -29.30
C ALA A 1245 -2.99 -27.99 -29.17
N PHE A 1246 -3.99 -27.52 -29.93
CA PHE A 1246 -5.31 -28.13 -29.92
C PHE A 1246 -5.30 -29.57 -30.46
N ASP A 1247 -4.55 -29.85 -31.52
CA ASP A 1247 -4.45 -31.21 -32.08
C ASP A 1247 -3.79 -32.18 -31.10
N LEU A 1248 -2.79 -31.75 -30.33
CA LEU A 1248 -2.22 -32.57 -29.25
C LEU A 1248 -3.21 -32.76 -28.10
N ALA A 1249 -3.84 -31.70 -27.61
CA ALA A 1249 -4.85 -31.78 -26.56
C ALA A 1249 -5.99 -32.73 -26.93
N ARG A 1250 -6.46 -32.66 -28.19
CA ARG A 1250 -7.48 -33.56 -28.75
C ARG A 1250 -7.06 -35.04 -28.70
N ARG A 1251 -5.76 -35.34 -28.89
CA ARG A 1251 -5.24 -36.72 -28.74
C ARG A 1251 -5.27 -37.19 -27.29
N TYR A 1252 -4.94 -36.33 -26.32
CA TYR A 1252 -5.10 -36.63 -24.90
C TYR A 1252 -6.57 -36.94 -24.55
N PHE A 1253 -7.50 -36.13 -25.07
CA PHE A 1253 -8.94 -36.33 -24.86
C PHE A 1253 -9.46 -37.64 -25.48
N ALA A 1254 -8.81 -38.11 -26.54
CA ALA A 1254 -9.17 -39.35 -27.22
C ALA A 1254 -8.49 -40.60 -26.64
N GLY A 1255 -7.47 -40.43 -25.78
CA GLY A 1255 -6.62 -41.52 -25.31
C GLY A 1255 -5.71 -42.08 -26.41
N GLU A 1256 -5.28 -41.22 -27.34
CA GLU A 1256 -4.56 -41.60 -28.57
C GLU A 1256 -3.08 -41.18 -28.58
N VAL A 1257 -2.56 -40.59 -27.50
CA VAL A 1257 -1.16 -40.19 -27.36
C VAL A 1257 -0.27 -41.43 -27.19
N ARG A 1258 0.87 -41.45 -27.89
CA ARG A 1258 1.87 -42.51 -27.84
C ARG A 1258 3.13 -42.03 -27.14
N GLU A 1259 3.95 -42.97 -26.66
CA GLU A 1259 5.25 -42.69 -26.01
C GLU A 1259 6.27 -41.97 -26.93
N GLU A 1260 5.98 -41.87 -28.24
CA GLU A 1260 6.80 -41.18 -29.26
C GLU A 1260 6.28 -39.77 -29.60
N ASP A 1261 5.08 -39.42 -29.12
CA ASP A 1261 4.40 -38.14 -29.30
C ASP A 1261 4.73 -37.20 -28.13
#